data_AF-A0A816AFE2-F1
#
_entry.id   AF-A0A816AFE2-F1
#
_cell.length_a   1.000
_cell.length_b   1.000
_cell.length_c   1.000
_cell.angle_alpha   90.00
_cell.angle_beta   90.00
_cell.angle_gamma   90.00
#
_symmetry.space_group_name_H-M   'P 1'
#
loop_
_entity.id
_entity.type
_entity.pdbx_description
1 polymer ?
#
loop_
_entity_poly.entity_id
_entity_poly.type
_entity_poly.pdbx_seq_one_letter_code
_entity_poly.pdbx_strand_id
1 'polypeptide(L)'
;MALSLRHLILTAPKCSSILTRRRVAHFTFFKDQPDPSLGPTKEMNLCQTIQNAIDITLGNDHTAIVFGEDVAFGGVFRCTTELRSKYGADRVFNTPLCEQGIIGFGIGAAVAGTTAIAEIQFADYIFPAYDQIVNEAAKYRYRSQNLFNCGKLTIRSPWGAVGHGALYHSQSPESQFMHTPGLKVVIPRSAIEAKGLLLSCIKDDNPCIFFEPKILYRSAKEDVPIKEYTIPLSKAQIIQEGSDVTLVSWGTQVHVLREVAQMAAKENISCELIDLRTIVPWDVDTICQSVSKTGRLLISHEAPITGGVGAEIAATVGKECFLNLEAPVERVCGYDIHPIPHIMFITIFLLLIAFVRSDIPRDIPSFSIDLDLDPIDRWSNVIPNFSQPMHEFNDEIRAKIPQVYIDVAEIIATQLDNYIPQPYHDELHSIARAISMLPADIVLINLVYELRTYCTSLLVRTLDGTILHGRNLDYDLNTDLLRRLTFHGRFFRMSNPTFEYESIHLAGSIGLLTGSRKGYFSLTINERDKNNKHWWINALMAILHLHTMPLFIITRTIFDNPFMSYKEMKYKLEHQLLIAPVYFILTDGQSSGVIITRNRLNSINPIELNSTLVQTNYDHWLDDPINDLRRTTAENILRTFNITQMTIDNIFNIALSVIPVLNRNTVYTAIMNPAKNQEIFAKIRTLK
;
A
#
# COMPACT_ATOMS: atom_id res chain seq x y z
N MET A 1 9.14 2.61 -6.40
CA MET A 1 8.06 2.92 -5.43
C MET A 1 8.41 4.04 -4.45
N ALA A 2 9.54 3.99 -3.73
CA ALA A 2 9.90 5.01 -2.72
C ALA A 2 10.10 6.45 -3.25
N LEU A 3 10.51 6.63 -4.50
CA LEU A 3 10.72 7.95 -5.12
C LEU A 3 9.43 8.64 -5.61
N SER A 4 8.38 7.89 -6.01
CA SER A 4 7.14 8.50 -6.50
C SER A 4 6.20 8.94 -5.37
N LEU A 5 6.25 8.28 -4.21
CA LEU A 5 5.59 8.77 -2.99
C LEU A 5 6.12 10.15 -2.57
N ARG A 6 7.39 10.46 -2.86
CA ARG A 6 8.06 11.72 -2.48
C ARG A 6 7.42 12.95 -3.13
N HIS A 7 6.87 12.81 -4.35
CA HIS A 7 6.21 13.91 -5.05
C HIS A 7 4.74 14.06 -4.62
N LEU A 8 4.08 12.95 -4.28
CA LEU A 8 2.72 12.93 -3.71
C LEU A 8 2.67 13.62 -2.33
N ILE A 9 3.72 13.46 -1.52
CA ILE A 9 3.86 14.08 -0.19
C ILE A 9 3.94 15.62 -0.27
N LEU A 10 4.48 16.16 -1.37
CA LEU A 10 4.66 17.62 -1.54
C LEU A 10 3.47 18.31 -2.22
N THR A 11 2.57 17.56 -2.86
CA THR A 11 1.54 18.13 -3.75
C THR A 11 0.09 17.93 -3.27
N ALA A 12 -0.15 17.16 -2.20
CA ALA A 12 -1.48 16.97 -1.64
C ALA A 12 -1.97 18.18 -0.80
N PRO A 13 -3.03 18.90 -1.21
CA PRO A 13 -3.49 20.13 -0.55
C PRO A 13 -4.11 19.89 0.85
N LYS A 14 -4.52 18.66 1.19
CA LYS A 14 -4.94 18.28 2.55
C LYS A 14 -3.78 17.81 3.45
N CYS A 15 -2.62 17.47 2.87
CA CYS A 15 -1.45 17.03 3.63
C CYS A 15 -0.57 18.23 4.07
N SER A 16 -0.64 19.35 3.33
CA SER A 16 0.07 20.59 3.63
C SER A 16 -0.31 21.18 5.00
N SER A 17 -1.55 21.02 5.48
CA SER A 17 -2.01 21.51 6.78
C SER A 17 -1.51 20.67 7.98
N ILE A 18 -1.22 19.39 7.76
CA ILE A 18 -0.67 18.48 8.78
C ILE A 18 0.86 18.65 8.84
N LEU A 19 1.52 18.80 7.69
CA LEU A 19 2.95 19.10 7.58
C LEU A 19 3.31 20.45 8.20
N THR A 20 2.43 21.47 8.13
CA THR A 20 2.70 22.79 8.73
C THR A 20 2.69 22.79 10.26
N ARG A 21 2.13 21.77 10.93
CA ARG A 21 2.08 21.68 12.40
C ARG A 21 3.23 20.88 13.06
N ARG A 22 3.96 20.03 12.33
CA ARG A 22 5.03 19.18 12.90
C ARG A 22 6.42 19.79 12.70
N ARG A 23 6.80 20.75 13.55
CA ARG A 23 8.16 21.34 13.56
C ARG A 23 9.09 20.79 14.65
N VAL A 24 8.66 19.89 15.55
CA VAL A 24 9.45 19.59 16.78
C VAL A 24 9.61 18.10 17.15
N ALA A 25 8.63 17.21 16.88
CA ALA A 25 8.75 15.78 17.20
C ALA A 25 8.10 14.88 16.12
N HIS A 26 8.71 13.73 15.83
CA HIS A 26 8.24 12.79 14.79
C HIS A 26 7.23 11.74 15.28
N PHE A 27 7.01 11.68 16.60
CA PHE A 27 6.06 10.80 17.27
C PHE A 27 5.38 11.54 18.43
N THR A 28 4.22 11.06 18.87
CA THR A 28 3.54 11.46 20.10
C THR A 28 3.71 10.35 21.12
N PHE A 29 4.20 10.67 22.32
CA PHE A 29 4.29 9.70 23.40
C PHE A 29 2.90 9.40 23.96
N PHE A 30 2.54 8.13 24.02
CA PHE A 30 1.31 7.66 24.65
C PHE A 30 1.64 6.99 25.97
N LYS A 31 1.07 7.52 27.07
CA LYS A 31 1.29 6.99 28.41
C LYS A 31 0.65 5.63 28.57
N ASP A 32 1.39 4.67 29.12
CA ASP A 32 0.86 3.42 29.62
C ASP A 32 0.21 3.63 31.00
N GLN A 33 -0.80 2.81 31.31
CA GLN A 33 -1.45 2.83 32.62
C GLN A 33 -0.71 1.88 33.58
N PRO A 34 -0.31 2.34 34.77
CA PRO A 34 0.30 1.46 35.76
C PRO A 34 -0.73 0.45 36.27
N ASP A 35 -0.29 -0.79 36.47
CA ASP A 35 -1.11 -1.79 37.14
C ASP A 35 -1.32 -1.37 38.61
N PRO A 36 -2.58 -1.12 39.05
CA PRO A 36 -2.88 -0.72 40.41
C PRO A 36 -2.39 -1.73 41.47
N SER A 37 -2.21 -2.99 41.10
CA SER A 37 -1.73 -4.05 42.00
C SER A 37 -0.26 -3.85 42.44
N LEU A 38 0.53 -3.09 41.68
CA LEU A 38 1.96 -2.87 41.93
C LEU A 38 2.24 -1.82 43.02
N GLY A 39 1.19 -1.21 43.58
CA GLY A 39 1.27 -0.28 44.70
C GLY A 39 1.46 1.18 44.30
N PRO A 40 1.97 2.03 45.20
CA PRO A 40 2.03 3.48 44.96
C PRO A 40 2.96 3.81 43.80
N THR A 41 2.53 4.75 42.97
CA THR A 41 3.26 5.24 41.80
C THR A 41 3.86 6.62 42.07
N LYS A 42 4.86 6.99 41.27
CA LYS A 42 5.44 8.33 41.23
C LYS A 42 5.67 8.72 39.78
N GLU A 43 5.36 9.97 39.43
CA GLU A 43 5.66 10.48 38.10
C GLU A 43 7.18 10.49 37.89
N MET A 44 7.64 9.73 36.90
CA MET A 44 9.05 9.65 36.51
C MET A 44 9.16 9.73 35.01
N ASN A 45 10.25 10.36 34.53
CA ASN A 45 10.67 10.18 33.17
C ASN A 45 11.48 8.89 32.98
N LEU A 46 11.74 8.49 31.73
CA LEU A 46 12.47 7.25 31.44
C LEU A 46 13.89 7.24 32.09
N CYS A 47 14.58 8.37 32.10
CA CYS A 47 15.91 8.47 32.75
C CYS A 47 15.83 8.25 34.28
N GLN A 48 14.88 8.92 34.95
CA GLN A 48 14.62 8.75 36.39
C GLN A 48 14.17 7.33 36.73
N THR A 49 13.43 6.70 35.82
CA THR A 49 12.95 5.33 35.94
C THR A 49 14.11 4.34 35.90
N ILE A 50 15.05 4.50 34.97
CA ILE A 50 16.25 3.67 34.89
C ILE A 50 17.09 3.86 36.15
N GLN A 51 17.29 5.10 36.58
CA GLN A 51 17.96 5.41 37.84
C GLN A 51 17.29 4.69 39.02
N ASN A 52 15.95 4.67 39.06
CA ASN A 52 15.20 4.01 40.12
C ASN A 52 15.34 2.48 40.09
N ALA A 53 15.38 1.86 38.91
CA ALA A 53 15.62 0.42 38.76
C ALA A 53 17.03 0.03 39.24
N ILE A 54 18.04 0.85 38.91
CA ILE A 54 19.41 0.65 39.40
C ILE A 54 19.48 0.89 40.91
N ASP A 55 18.79 1.91 41.44
CA ASP A 55 18.71 2.18 42.87
C ASP A 55 18.16 0.98 43.65
N ILE A 56 17.05 0.40 43.17
CA ILE A 56 16.46 -0.81 43.76
C ILE A 56 17.44 -1.98 43.72
N THR A 57 18.13 -2.18 42.60
CA THR A 57 19.10 -3.25 42.46
C THR A 57 20.26 -3.10 43.44
N LEU A 58 20.87 -1.91 43.51
CA LEU A 58 21.97 -1.64 44.43
C LEU A 58 21.56 -1.77 45.90
N GLY A 59 20.31 -1.43 46.22
CA GLY A 59 19.74 -1.57 47.56
C GLY A 59 19.48 -3.02 47.98
N ASN A 60 19.05 -3.86 47.03
CA ASN A 60 18.67 -5.25 47.29
C ASN A 60 19.85 -6.25 47.15
N ASP A 61 20.79 -5.98 46.25
CA ASP A 61 21.95 -6.83 46.00
C ASP A 61 23.24 -6.10 46.37
N HIS A 62 23.87 -6.50 47.46
CA HIS A 62 25.14 -5.91 47.93
C HIS A 62 26.33 -6.17 47.00
N THR A 63 26.23 -7.16 46.11
CA THR A 63 27.26 -7.44 45.12
C THR A 63 27.13 -6.54 43.89
N ALA A 64 25.99 -5.88 43.68
CA ALA A 64 25.77 -5.15 42.44
C ALA A 64 26.71 -3.94 42.29
N ILE A 65 27.27 -3.78 41.10
CA ILE A 65 28.13 -2.65 40.72
C ILE A 65 27.63 -2.02 39.41
N VAL A 66 27.83 -0.70 39.28
CA VAL A 66 27.51 0.10 38.09
C VAL A 66 28.78 0.78 37.64
N PHE A 67 29.16 0.56 36.39
CA PHE A 67 30.40 1.09 35.85
C PHE A 67 30.28 1.39 34.36
N GLY A 68 31.10 2.33 33.91
CA GLY A 68 31.16 2.78 32.52
C GLY A 68 31.79 4.17 32.46
N GLU A 69 31.77 4.77 31.28
CA GLU A 69 32.25 6.13 31.10
C GLU A 69 31.30 7.12 31.77
N ASP A 70 31.83 7.99 32.62
CA ASP A 70 31.11 9.14 33.20
C ASP A 70 29.90 8.82 34.12
N VAL A 71 29.70 7.57 34.49
CA VAL A 71 28.58 7.15 35.37
C VAL A 71 28.67 7.73 36.78
N ALA A 72 29.85 8.08 37.28
CA ALA A 72 30.08 8.51 38.66
C ALA A 72 29.42 9.84 39.02
N PHE A 73 29.36 10.80 38.09
CA PHE A 73 28.69 12.09 38.34
C PHE A 73 27.19 12.05 38.03
N GLY A 74 26.72 10.93 37.48
CA GLY A 74 25.32 10.69 37.11
C GLY A 74 25.11 10.27 35.65
N GLY A 75 26.17 10.18 34.84
CA GLY A 75 26.10 9.85 33.42
C GLY A 75 25.67 11.04 32.56
N VAL A 76 26.05 11.02 31.28
CA VAL A 76 25.74 12.10 30.32
C VAL A 76 24.23 12.31 30.14
N PHE A 77 23.44 11.24 30.30
CA PHE A 77 21.98 11.27 30.26
C PHE A 77 21.30 11.39 31.62
N ARG A 78 22.05 11.46 32.73
CA ARG A 78 21.55 11.52 34.12
C ARG A 78 20.96 10.24 34.70
N CYS A 79 21.16 9.09 34.06
CA CYS A 79 20.58 7.80 34.47
C CYS A 79 21.19 7.21 35.76
N THR A 80 22.35 7.70 36.23
CA THR A 80 23.00 7.21 37.46
C THR A 80 23.16 8.30 38.52
N THR A 81 22.40 9.39 38.39
CA THR A 81 22.46 10.55 39.29
C THR A 81 22.23 10.14 40.75
N GLU A 82 23.03 10.71 41.66
CA GLU A 82 23.00 10.46 43.12
C GLU A 82 23.36 9.04 43.60
N LEU A 83 23.47 8.05 42.70
CA LEU A 83 23.73 6.65 43.10
C LEU A 83 25.10 6.47 43.76
N ARG A 84 26.15 7.13 43.25
CA ARG A 84 27.49 7.09 43.85
C ARG A 84 27.52 7.66 45.26
N SER A 85 26.82 8.77 45.48
CA SER A 85 26.73 9.39 46.81
C SER A 85 26.00 8.48 47.81
N LYS A 86 25.03 7.69 47.34
CA LYS A 86 24.22 6.79 48.15
C LYS A 86 24.91 5.46 48.46
N TYR A 87 25.59 4.87 47.48
CA TYR A 87 26.13 3.49 47.54
C TYR A 87 27.65 3.38 47.60
N GLY A 88 28.39 4.49 47.47
CA GLY A 88 29.84 4.51 47.53
C GLY A 88 30.54 4.47 46.16
N ALA A 89 31.81 4.89 46.18
CA ALA A 89 32.66 4.95 44.98
C ALA A 89 33.19 3.57 44.54
N ASP A 90 33.06 2.56 45.38
CA ASP A 90 33.38 1.15 45.12
C ASP A 90 32.29 0.45 44.31
N ARG A 91 31.04 0.93 44.41
CA ARG A 91 29.89 0.34 43.70
C ARG A 91 29.45 1.12 42.47
N VAL A 92 29.72 2.42 42.41
CA VAL A 92 29.40 3.28 41.25
C VAL A 92 30.63 4.09 40.83
N PHE A 93 31.30 3.65 39.77
CA PHE A 93 32.61 4.19 39.38
C PHE A 93 32.80 4.35 37.87
N ASN A 94 33.66 5.32 37.51
CA ASN A 94 34.07 5.53 36.13
C ASN A 94 35.12 4.50 35.70
N THR A 95 35.05 4.07 34.46
CA THR A 95 36.10 3.32 33.78
C THR A 95 36.98 4.23 32.94
N PRO A 96 38.16 3.77 32.49
CA PRO A 96 38.81 4.35 31.31
C PRO A 96 37.88 4.34 30.09
N LEU A 97 38.13 5.23 29.14
CA LEU A 97 37.37 5.35 27.90
C LEU A 97 37.78 4.23 26.93
N CYS A 98 37.14 3.07 27.08
CA CYS A 98 37.49 1.84 26.36
C CYS A 98 36.38 0.79 26.49
N GLU A 99 35.47 0.73 25.52
CA GLU A 99 34.25 -0.09 25.59
C GLU A 99 34.55 -1.60 25.66
N GLN A 100 35.56 -2.07 24.93
CA GLN A 100 36.02 -3.46 25.05
C GLN A 100 36.48 -3.80 26.47
N GLY A 101 37.13 -2.85 27.15
CA GLY A 101 37.61 -3.01 28.52
C GLY A 101 36.44 -3.00 29.51
N ILE A 102 35.45 -2.13 29.29
CA ILE A 102 34.22 -2.07 30.10
C ILE A 102 33.52 -3.43 30.09
N ILE A 103 33.25 -4.00 28.91
CA ILE A 103 32.53 -5.26 28.83
C ILE A 103 33.39 -6.44 29.31
N GLY A 104 34.67 -6.49 28.95
CA GLY A 104 35.58 -7.54 29.46
C GLY A 104 35.68 -7.54 30.99
N PHE A 105 35.75 -6.35 31.60
CA PHE A 105 35.70 -6.20 33.06
C PHE A 105 34.36 -6.69 33.63
N GLY A 106 33.25 -6.31 33.00
CA GLY A 106 31.91 -6.76 33.42
C GLY A 106 31.73 -8.28 33.37
N ILE A 107 32.26 -8.93 32.33
CA ILE A 107 32.29 -10.40 32.23
C ILE A 107 33.07 -10.99 33.41
N GLY A 108 34.27 -10.48 33.69
CA GLY A 108 35.09 -10.95 34.81
C GLY A 108 34.39 -10.80 36.16
N ALA A 109 33.74 -9.66 36.40
CA ALA A 109 32.95 -9.42 37.61
C ALA A 109 31.77 -10.39 37.72
N ALA A 110 31.02 -10.60 36.64
CA ALA A 110 29.88 -11.52 36.62
C ALA A 110 30.29 -12.98 36.86
N VAL A 111 31.45 -13.40 36.33
CA VAL A 111 32.03 -14.73 36.58
C VAL A 111 32.42 -14.92 38.05
N ALA A 112 32.85 -13.85 38.72
CA ALA A 112 33.11 -13.86 40.16
C ALA A 112 31.82 -13.84 41.02
N GLY A 113 30.63 -13.78 40.40
CA GLY A 113 29.34 -13.81 41.07
C GLY A 113 28.74 -12.43 41.38
N THR A 114 29.39 -11.35 40.94
CA THR A 114 28.97 -9.96 41.12
C THR A 114 27.93 -9.57 40.08
N THR A 115 26.84 -8.90 40.47
CA THR A 115 25.89 -8.32 39.51
C THR A 115 26.52 -7.10 38.82
N ALA A 116 26.84 -7.23 37.54
CA ALA A 116 27.59 -6.25 36.77
C ALA A 116 26.67 -5.47 35.83
N ILE A 117 26.42 -4.18 36.14
CA ILE A 117 25.62 -3.28 35.31
C ILE A 117 26.56 -2.35 34.55
N ALA A 118 26.91 -2.72 33.33
CA ALA A 118 27.80 -1.96 32.47
C ALA A 118 27.03 -0.91 31.64
N GLU A 119 27.50 0.34 31.60
CA GLU A 119 27.01 1.36 30.67
C GLU A 119 27.95 1.50 29.47
N ILE A 120 27.41 1.35 28.27
CA ILE A 120 28.04 1.84 27.03
C ILE A 120 27.35 3.14 26.65
N GLN A 121 28.13 4.22 26.50
CA GLN A 121 27.61 5.58 26.50
C GLN A 121 26.63 5.88 25.35
N PHE A 122 26.79 5.23 24.19
CA PHE A 122 25.81 5.20 23.09
C PHE A 122 25.85 3.83 22.42
N ALA A 123 24.71 3.34 21.95
CA ALA A 123 24.65 2.05 21.24
C ALA A 123 25.53 2.06 19.99
N ASP A 124 25.77 3.23 19.41
CA ASP A 124 26.71 3.49 18.32
C ASP A 124 28.17 3.12 18.67
N TYR A 125 28.54 3.14 19.95
CA TYR A 125 29.88 2.85 20.47
C TYR A 125 30.00 1.44 21.06
N ILE A 126 29.01 0.57 20.86
CA ILE A 126 29.06 -0.80 21.38
C ILE A 126 30.00 -1.71 20.57
N PHE A 127 30.32 -1.33 19.32
CA PHE A 127 31.07 -2.17 18.39
C PHE A 127 32.51 -2.51 18.79
N PRO A 128 33.29 -1.63 19.45
CA PRO A 128 34.59 -2.04 20.00
C PRO A 128 34.46 -3.21 20.99
N ALA A 129 33.35 -3.30 21.71
CA ALA A 129 33.06 -4.41 22.63
C ALA A 129 32.41 -5.63 21.98
N TYR A 130 32.19 -5.61 20.65
CA TYR A 130 31.44 -6.67 19.96
C TYR A 130 32.06 -8.06 20.14
N ASP A 131 33.39 -8.17 20.12
CA ASP A 131 34.08 -9.43 20.37
C ASP A 131 33.82 -9.97 21.80
N GLN A 132 33.93 -9.11 22.82
CA GLN A 132 33.63 -9.49 24.21
C GLN A 132 32.17 -9.91 24.38
N ILE A 133 31.24 -9.25 23.68
CA ILE A 133 29.83 -9.61 23.75
C ILE A 133 29.57 -10.94 23.05
N VAL A 134 30.05 -11.10 21.82
CA VAL A 134 29.66 -12.20 20.92
C VAL A 134 30.47 -13.47 21.16
N ASN A 135 31.79 -13.36 21.33
CA ASN A 135 32.67 -14.52 21.49
C ASN A 135 32.84 -14.92 22.95
N GLU A 136 32.86 -13.95 23.87
CA GLU A 136 33.08 -14.22 25.29
C GLU A 136 31.75 -14.37 26.05
N ALA A 137 30.98 -13.29 26.21
CA ALA A 137 29.79 -13.27 27.07
C ALA A 137 28.73 -14.30 26.61
N ALA A 138 28.32 -14.25 25.35
CA ALA A 138 27.28 -15.13 24.81
C ALA A 138 27.62 -16.63 24.93
N LYS A 139 28.91 -16.97 24.81
CA LYS A 139 29.37 -18.35 24.79
C LYS A 139 29.88 -18.83 26.15
N TYR A 140 29.97 -17.97 27.17
CA TYR A 140 30.67 -18.25 28.43
C TYR A 140 30.10 -19.48 29.18
N ARG A 141 28.76 -19.55 29.29
CA ARG A 141 28.07 -20.69 29.90
C ARG A 141 28.20 -21.96 29.07
N TYR A 142 28.07 -21.84 27.75
CA TYR A 142 28.13 -22.97 26.83
C TYR A 142 29.52 -23.60 26.76
N ARG A 143 30.56 -22.78 26.56
CA ARG A 143 31.96 -23.25 26.41
C ARG A 143 32.51 -23.90 27.68
N SER A 144 31.99 -23.52 28.85
CA SER A 144 32.40 -24.08 30.14
C SER A 144 31.52 -25.25 30.60
N GLN A 145 30.50 -25.64 29.81
CA GLN A 145 29.47 -26.61 30.23
C GLN A 145 28.86 -26.25 31.59
N ASN A 146 28.54 -24.96 31.77
CA ASN A 146 27.96 -24.39 32.99
C ASN A 146 28.86 -24.40 34.23
N LEU A 147 30.16 -24.71 34.11
CA LEU A 147 31.12 -24.54 35.21
C LEU A 147 31.32 -23.05 35.57
N PHE A 148 31.28 -22.18 34.56
CA PHE A 148 31.35 -20.73 34.71
C PHE A 148 30.29 -20.05 33.86
N ASN A 149 29.78 -18.91 34.31
CA ASN A 149 28.85 -18.11 33.53
C ASN A 149 29.01 -16.61 33.86
N CYS A 150 28.60 -15.76 32.93
CA CYS A 150 28.49 -14.31 33.14
C CYS A 150 27.00 -13.89 33.08
N GLY A 151 26.11 -14.70 33.65
CA GLY A 151 24.67 -14.47 33.59
C GLY A 151 24.27 -13.14 34.21
N LYS A 152 24.93 -12.76 35.31
CA LYS A 152 24.70 -11.51 36.04
C LYS A 152 25.25 -10.25 35.36
N LEU A 153 25.54 -10.30 34.05
CA LEU A 153 25.98 -9.16 33.27
C LEU A 153 24.78 -8.52 32.57
N THR A 154 24.53 -7.24 32.84
CA THR A 154 23.61 -6.42 32.05
C THR A 154 24.37 -5.26 31.43
N ILE A 155 24.33 -5.17 30.10
CA ILE A 155 24.90 -4.10 29.30
C ILE A 155 23.77 -3.16 28.92
N ARG A 156 23.79 -1.93 29.40
CA ARG A 156 22.80 -0.92 29.07
C ARG A 156 23.39 0.16 28.19
N SER A 157 22.62 0.62 27.21
CA SER A 157 23.11 1.62 26.26
C SER A 157 21.99 2.48 25.62
N PRO A 158 22.19 3.80 25.48
CA PRO A 158 21.26 4.68 24.78
C PRO A 158 21.14 4.34 23.28
N TRP A 159 19.91 4.13 22.80
CA TRP A 159 19.58 3.56 21.49
C TRP A 159 18.64 4.46 20.67
N GLY A 160 18.64 4.31 19.35
CA GLY A 160 17.65 4.90 18.44
C GLY A 160 17.89 6.36 18.06
N ALA A 161 17.11 6.88 17.11
CA ALA A 161 17.27 8.24 16.60
C ALA A 161 16.82 9.31 17.62
N VAL A 162 17.53 10.45 17.63
CA VAL A 162 17.24 11.59 18.53
C VAL A 162 16.93 12.89 17.76
N GLY A 163 16.68 12.78 16.45
CA GLY A 163 16.40 13.91 15.55
C GLY A 163 17.65 14.61 14.97
N HIS A 164 18.72 14.75 15.76
CA HIS A 164 19.95 15.45 15.34
C HIS A 164 21.25 14.67 15.66
N GLY A 165 21.15 13.36 15.91
CA GLY A 165 22.29 12.53 16.32
C GLY A 165 23.27 12.13 15.20
N ALA A 166 22.88 12.34 13.94
CA ALA A 166 23.65 11.94 12.75
C ALA A 166 24.14 10.47 12.84
N LEU A 167 25.37 10.19 12.40
CA LEU A 167 25.90 8.83 12.24
C LEU A 167 26.14 8.07 13.55
N TYR A 168 26.57 8.76 14.60
CA TYR A 168 27.15 8.13 15.79
C TYR A 168 26.35 8.38 17.08
N HIS A 169 25.14 8.91 16.97
CA HIS A 169 24.21 9.03 18.09
C HIS A 169 22.77 8.65 17.70
N SER A 170 22.58 7.86 16.65
CA SER A 170 21.25 7.51 16.11
C SER A 170 21.08 6.04 15.73
N GLN A 171 22.10 5.20 15.94
CA GLN A 171 22.05 3.82 15.46
C GLN A 171 21.08 2.96 16.27
N SER A 172 20.60 1.93 15.58
CA SER A 172 19.75 0.86 16.09
C SER A 172 20.43 -0.49 15.75
N PRO A 173 21.40 -0.95 16.56
CA PRO A 173 22.26 -2.09 16.23
C PRO A 173 21.71 -3.46 16.68
N GLU A 174 20.43 -3.57 17.04
CA GLU A 174 19.85 -4.79 17.61
C GLU A 174 19.97 -6.02 16.72
N SER A 175 19.93 -5.84 15.38
CA SER A 175 20.09 -6.95 14.44
C SER A 175 21.48 -7.59 14.49
N GLN A 176 22.52 -6.81 14.84
CA GLN A 176 23.90 -7.30 14.94
C GLN A 176 24.07 -8.28 16.11
N PHE A 177 23.22 -8.16 17.14
CA PHE A 177 23.26 -9.02 18.32
C PHE A 177 22.22 -10.15 18.27
N MET A 178 21.14 -9.98 17.49
CA MET A 178 20.10 -10.99 17.32
C MET A 178 20.66 -12.33 16.82
N HIS A 179 21.67 -12.30 15.94
CA HIS A 179 22.29 -13.49 15.37
C HIS A 179 23.29 -14.21 16.32
N THR A 180 23.37 -13.80 17.59
CA THR A 180 24.30 -14.39 18.56
C THR A 180 23.56 -15.18 19.64
N PRO A 181 23.53 -16.53 19.55
CA PRO A 181 22.93 -17.37 20.58
C PRO A 181 23.62 -17.20 21.93
N GLY A 182 22.81 -17.17 23.00
CA GLY A 182 23.28 -17.00 24.38
C GLY A 182 23.15 -15.57 24.93
N LEU A 183 22.81 -14.60 24.08
CA LEU A 183 22.45 -13.25 24.49
C LEU A 183 20.93 -13.08 24.63
N LYS A 184 20.54 -12.12 25.46
CA LYS A 184 19.20 -11.52 25.40
C LYS A 184 19.29 -10.05 25.01
N VAL A 185 18.42 -9.59 24.12
CA VAL A 185 18.38 -8.18 23.68
C VAL A 185 16.98 -7.63 23.90
N VAL A 186 16.89 -6.53 24.65
CA VAL A 186 15.62 -5.99 25.17
C VAL A 186 15.55 -4.48 24.94
N ILE A 187 14.39 -4.00 24.47
CA ILE A 187 14.13 -2.60 24.13
C ILE A 187 12.73 -2.19 24.65
N PRO A 188 12.63 -1.34 25.68
CA PRO A 188 11.36 -0.86 26.21
C PRO A 188 10.77 0.28 25.37
N ARG A 189 9.44 0.47 25.38
CA ARG A 189 8.80 1.65 24.74
C ARG A 189 8.41 2.78 25.70
N SER A 190 8.37 2.51 27.01
CA SER A 190 7.80 3.42 28.03
C SER A 190 8.58 3.36 29.34
N ALA A 191 8.28 4.26 30.28
CA ALA A 191 8.96 4.31 31.56
C ALA A 191 8.54 3.12 32.44
N ILE A 192 7.25 2.78 32.46
CA ILE A 192 6.78 1.59 33.18
C ILE A 192 7.47 0.32 32.65
N GLU A 193 7.54 0.17 31.33
CA GLU A 193 8.21 -0.99 30.76
C GLU A 193 9.71 -1.03 31.03
N ALA A 194 10.39 0.12 30.93
CA ALA A 194 11.82 0.17 31.11
C ALA A 194 12.26 -0.29 32.50
N LYS A 195 11.55 0.09 33.57
CA LYS A 195 11.86 -0.39 34.92
C LYS A 195 11.65 -1.90 35.03
N GLY A 196 10.49 -2.40 34.62
CA GLY A 196 10.16 -3.82 34.76
C GLY A 196 11.07 -4.72 33.92
N LEU A 197 11.40 -4.31 32.70
CA LEU A 197 12.29 -5.05 31.80
C LEU A 197 13.75 -4.96 32.25
N LEU A 198 14.24 -3.80 32.68
CA LEU A 198 15.62 -3.66 33.18
C LEU A 198 15.85 -4.50 34.44
N LEU A 199 14.93 -4.47 35.40
CA LEU A 199 15.00 -5.32 36.58
C LEU A 199 14.97 -6.81 36.21
N SER A 200 14.25 -7.17 35.14
CA SER A 200 14.24 -8.55 34.65
C SER A 200 15.54 -8.94 33.97
N CYS A 201 16.17 -8.05 33.20
CA CYS A 201 17.51 -8.25 32.63
C CYS A 201 18.58 -8.45 33.72
N ILE A 202 18.54 -7.62 34.77
CA ILE A 202 19.50 -7.68 35.88
C ILE A 202 19.39 -9.00 36.66
N LYS A 203 18.16 -9.52 36.80
CA LYS A 203 17.88 -10.79 37.49
C LYS A 203 18.06 -12.02 36.62
N ASP A 204 18.12 -11.86 35.30
CA ASP A 204 18.22 -12.99 34.39
C ASP A 204 19.61 -13.62 34.51
N ASP A 205 19.67 -14.95 34.49
CA ASP A 205 20.94 -15.68 34.50
C ASP A 205 21.60 -15.72 33.11
N ASN A 206 21.36 -14.76 32.22
CA ASN A 206 22.02 -14.69 30.91
C ASN A 206 22.49 -13.26 30.65
N PRO A 207 23.63 -13.08 29.94
CA PRO A 207 24.10 -11.75 29.57
C PRO A 207 23.04 -11.02 28.74
N CYS A 208 22.55 -9.91 29.28
CA CYS A 208 21.48 -9.11 28.70
C CYS A 208 22.02 -7.79 28.13
N ILE A 209 21.57 -7.43 26.93
CA ILE A 209 21.72 -6.10 26.35
C ILE A 209 20.39 -5.38 26.47
N PHE A 210 20.40 -4.25 27.15
CA PHE A 210 19.25 -3.39 27.37
C PHE A 210 19.43 -2.06 26.64
N PHE A 211 18.72 -1.89 25.54
CA PHE A 211 18.78 -0.68 24.73
C PHE A 211 17.71 0.32 25.19
N GLU A 212 18.13 1.54 25.48
CA GLU A 212 17.27 2.57 26.06
C GLU A 212 16.95 3.64 25.01
N PRO A 213 15.70 3.76 24.52
CA PRO A 213 15.39 4.73 23.47
C PRO A 213 15.65 6.16 23.94
N LYS A 214 16.75 6.76 23.46
CA LYS A 214 17.31 7.98 24.06
C LYS A 214 16.42 9.20 23.87
N ILE A 215 15.64 9.22 22.80
CA ILE A 215 14.64 10.27 22.57
C ILE A 215 13.54 10.27 23.63
N LEU A 216 13.28 9.12 24.26
CA LEU A 216 12.26 8.96 25.30
C LEU A 216 12.75 9.38 26.69
N TYR A 217 14.05 9.56 26.93
CA TYR A 217 14.60 9.84 28.26
C TYR A 217 13.89 10.97 29.01
N ARG A 218 13.52 12.05 28.29
CA ARG A 218 12.88 13.24 28.87
C ARG A 218 11.43 13.43 28.41
N SER A 219 11.02 12.78 27.32
CA SER A 219 9.67 12.93 26.77
C SER A 219 8.66 11.93 27.36
N ALA A 220 9.09 10.72 27.68
CA ALA A 220 8.26 9.74 28.37
C ALA A 220 8.14 10.16 29.84
N LYS A 221 6.95 10.55 30.29
CA LYS A 221 6.63 10.87 31.70
C LYS A 221 5.37 10.14 32.11
N GLU A 222 5.50 9.20 33.03
CA GLU A 222 4.42 8.29 33.44
C GLU A 222 4.45 8.08 34.95
N ASP A 223 3.31 7.64 35.48
CA ASP A 223 3.19 7.20 36.87
C ASP A 223 3.77 5.80 37.01
N VAL A 224 5.02 5.71 37.47
CA VAL A 224 5.75 4.44 37.58
C VAL A 224 5.61 3.88 39.00
N PRO A 225 5.28 2.58 39.18
CA PRO A 225 5.23 1.97 40.50
C PRO A 225 6.56 2.11 41.23
N ILE A 226 6.55 2.53 42.49
CA ILE A 226 7.76 2.78 43.30
C ILE A 226 8.42 1.46 43.69
N LYS A 227 7.62 0.45 44.02
CA LYS A 227 8.10 -0.88 44.42
C LYS A 227 8.80 -1.59 43.26
N GLU A 228 9.54 -2.64 43.60
CA GLU A 228 10.14 -3.53 42.63
C GLU A 228 9.06 -4.37 41.91
N TYR A 229 9.17 -4.48 40.59
CA TYR A 229 8.36 -5.37 39.76
C TYR A 229 9.17 -5.80 38.54
N THR A 230 8.75 -6.89 37.91
CA THR A 230 9.41 -7.48 36.74
C THR A 230 8.42 -7.67 35.62
N ILE A 231 8.85 -7.45 34.39
CA ILE A 231 8.09 -7.78 33.18
C ILE A 231 8.82 -8.94 32.49
N PRO A 232 8.13 -10.03 32.16
CA PRO A 232 8.79 -11.21 31.60
C PRO A 232 9.52 -10.88 30.30
N LEU A 233 10.77 -11.33 30.21
CA LEU A 233 11.55 -11.31 28.97
C LEU A 233 10.96 -12.32 27.98
N SER A 234 11.22 -12.12 26.69
CA SER A 234 10.71 -13.00 25.61
C SER A 234 9.18 -13.09 25.56
N LYS A 235 8.49 -12.03 26.00
CA LYS A 235 7.03 -11.89 25.91
C LYS A 235 6.62 -10.55 25.33
N ALA A 236 6.01 -10.61 24.15
CA ALA A 236 5.45 -9.46 23.46
C ALA A 236 4.16 -8.98 24.15
N GLN A 237 3.70 -7.77 23.82
CA GLN A 237 2.44 -7.21 24.32
C GLN A 237 1.55 -6.78 23.18
N ILE A 238 0.33 -7.29 23.17
CA ILE A 238 -0.76 -6.71 22.38
C ILE A 238 -1.22 -5.46 23.13
N ILE A 239 -0.90 -4.29 22.60
CA ILE A 239 -1.24 -3.00 23.21
C ILE A 239 -2.58 -2.45 22.72
N GLN A 240 -3.03 -2.92 21.56
CA GLN A 240 -4.34 -2.64 21.00
C GLN A 240 -4.78 -3.86 20.21
N GLU A 241 -5.96 -4.39 20.51
CA GLU A 241 -6.54 -5.48 19.73
C GLU A 241 -7.07 -5.00 18.38
N GLY A 242 -7.01 -5.87 17.38
CA GLY A 242 -7.59 -5.62 16.06
C GLY A 242 -7.88 -6.89 15.28
N SER A 243 -8.47 -6.74 14.10
CA SER A 243 -8.96 -7.84 13.27
C SER A 243 -8.40 -7.87 11.85
N ASP A 244 -7.92 -6.75 11.31
CA ASP A 244 -7.68 -6.64 9.85
C ASP A 244 -6.20 -6.69 9.49
N VAL A 245 -5.33 -6.18 10.36
CA VAL A 245 -3.87 -6.17 10.17
C VAL A 245 -3.12 -6.20 11.50
N THR A 246 -2.07 -7.01 11.58
CA THR A 246 -1.12 -7.03 12.69
C THR A 246 0.04 -6.08 12.42
N LEU A 247 0.31 -5.19 13.37
CA LEU A 247 1.38 -4.21 13.37
C LEU A 247 2.41 -4.57 14.45
N VAL A 248 3.67 -4.74 14.07
CA VAL A 248 4.74 -5.15 15.02
C VAL A 248 5.87 -4.13 15.02
N SER A 249 6.28 -3.70 16.22
CA SER A 249 7.44 -2.84 16.41
C SER A 249 8.01 -2.94 17.83
N TRP A 250 9.00 -2.12 18.16
CA TRP A 250 9.65 -2.00 19.46
C TRP A 250 10.19 -0.58 19.66
N GLY A 251 10.43 -0.20 20.92
CA GLY A 251 10.98 1.12 21.27
C GLY A 251 10.08 2.29 20.86
N THR A 252 10.68 3.39 20.38
CA THR A 252 9.95 4.61 19.97
C THR A 252 8.93 4.34 18.86
N GLN A 253 9.24 3.39 17.98
CA GLN A 253 8.48 3.11 16.78
C GLN A 253 7.09 2.50 17.07
N VAL A 254 6.88 1.95 18.26
CA VAL A 254 5.55 1.53 18.74
C VAL A 254 4.57 2.72 18.82
N HIS A 255 5.04 3.88 19.27
CA HIS A 255 4.22 5.10 19.33
C HIS A 255 3.85 5.60 17.94
N VAL A 256 4.76 5.45 16.97
CA VAL A 256 4.48 5.76 15.55
C VAL A 256 3.38 4.86 15.01
N LEU A 257 3.47 3.54 15.25
CA LEU A 257 2.44 2.60 14.80
C LEU A 257 1.10 2.79 15.52
N ARG A 258 1.11 3.25 16.78
CA ARG A 258 -0.12 3.61 17.51
C ARG A 258 -0.85 4.78 16.86
N GLU A 259 -0.14 5.81 16.40
CA GLU A 259 -0.75 6.89 15.62
C GLU A 259 -1.28 6.39 14.27
N VAL A 260 -0.51 5.53 13.59
CA VAL A 260 -0.93 4.93 12.32
C VAL A 260 -2.21 4.11 12.50
N ALA A 261 -2.31 3.33 13.57
CA ALA A 261 -3.52 2.58 13.93
C ALA A 261 -4.72 3.50 14.17
N GLN A 262 -4.54 4.63 14.86
CA GLN A 262 -5.60 5.63 15.05
C GLN A 262 -6.03 6.30 13.75
N MET A 263 -5.11 6.51 12.82
CA MET A 263 -5.44 7.07 11.51
C MET A 263 -6.14 6.02 10.63
N ALA A 264 -5.72 4.76 10.69
CA ALA A 264 -6.34 3.64 10.00
C ALA A 264 -7.78 3.38 10.48
N ALA A 265 -8.03 3.52 11.79
CA ALA A 265 -9.36 3.41 12.36
C ALA A 265 -10.36 4.41 11.76
N LYS A 266 -9.92 5.63 11.41
CA LYS A 266 -10.76 6.63 10.71
C LYS A 266 -11.16 6.21 9.30
N GLU A 267 -10.39 5.29 8.73
CA GLU A 267 -10.58 4.72 7.40
C GLU A 267 -11.27 3.34 7.47
N ASN A 268 -11.87 2.99 8.64
CA ASN A 268 -12.52 1.72 8.97
C ASN A 268 -11.60 0.49 8.89
N ILE A 269 -10.35 0.64 9.34
CA ILE A 269 -9.37 -0.44 9.41
C ILE A 269 -9.02 -0.71 10.88
N SER A 270 -9.21 -1.97 11.30
CA SER A 270 -8.93 -2.47 12.64
C SER A 270 -7.52 -3.03 12.75
N CYS A 271 -6.59 -2.23 13.27
CA CYS A 271 -5.20 -2.63 13.46
C CYS A 271 -4.97 -3.25 14.85
N GLU A 272 -4.41 -4.46 14.87
CA GLU A 272 -3.81 -5.05 16.07
C GLU A 272 -2.38 -4.57 16.20
N LEU A 273 -2.03 -3.97 17.34
CA LEU A 273 -0.70 -3.41 17.56
C LEU A 273 0.05 -4.16 18.65
N ILE A 274 1.24 -4.63 18.30
CA ILE A 274 2.11 -5.44 19.15
C ILE A 274 3.44 -4.75 19.37
N ASP A 275 3.82 -4.64 20.64
CA ASP A 275 5.19 -4.34 21.05
C ASP A 275 5.96 -5.64 21.29
N LEU A 276 7.05 -5.83 20.55
CA LEU A 276 7.88 -7.02 20.64
C LEU A 276 8.67 -7.09 21.96
N ARG A 277 9.10 -5.95 22.51
CA ARG A 277 9.97 -5.77 23.70
C ARG A 277 11.33 -6.47 23.66
N THR A 278 11.35 -7.80 23.47
CA THR A 278 12.57 -8.63 23.44
C THR A 278 12.86 -9.05 22.01
N ILE A 279 14.02 -8.66 21.49
CA ILE A 279 14.48 -8.97 20.13
C ILE A 279 15.01 -10.40 20.03
N VAL A 280 15.70 -10.87 21.06
CA VAL A 280 16.15 -12.27 21.16
C VAL A 280 16.18 -12.71 22.62
N PRO A 281 15.66 -13.90 22.96
CA PRO A 281 14.69 -14.67 22.18
C PRO A 281 13.37 -13.90 22.05
N TRP A 282 12.81 -13.81 20.84
CA TRP A 282 11.56 -13.10 20.59
C TRP A 282 10.33 -14.03 20.72
N ASP A 283 9.16 -13.44 20.94
CA ASP A 283 7.92 -14.17 21.24
C ASP A 283 7.17 -14.59 19.96
N VAL A 284 7.61 -15.69 19.35
CA VAL A 284 7.06 -16.22 18.10
C VAL A 284 5.56 -16.48 18.20
N ASP A 285 5.12 -17.07 19.31
CA ASP A 285 3.75 -17.54 19.51
C ASP A 285 2.74 -16.39 19.44
N THR A 286 3.00 -15.29 20.15
CA THR A 286 2.12 -14.12 20.18
C THR A 286 1.99 -13.48 18.79
N ILE A 287 3.09 -13.39 18.04
CA ILE A 287 3.06 -12.82 16.68
C ILE A 287 2.29 -13.74 15.73
N CYS A 288 2.58 -15.04 15.73
CA CYS A 288 1.93 -15.99 14.84
C CYS A 288 0.42 -16.12 15.13
N GLN A 289 0.02 -16.09 16.40
CA GLN A 289 -1.39 -16.10 16.80
C GLN A 289 -2.12 -14.85 16.30
N SER A 290 -1.50 -13.67 16.40
CA SER A 290 -2.05 -12.43 15.90
C SER A 290 -2.20 -12.44 14.37
N VAL A 291 -1.16 -12.86 13.65
CA VAL A 291 -1.19 -12.93 12.18
C VAL A 291 -2.18 -13.98 11.69
N SER A 292 -2.32 -15.10 12.39
CA SER A 292 -3.33 -16.11 12.06
C SER A 292 -4.76 -15.57 12.20
N LYS A 293 -4.96 -14.59 13.08
CA LYS A 293 -6.25 -13.89 13.27
C LYS A 293 -6.50 -12.82 12.20
N THR A 294 -5.50 -12.02 11.86
CA THR A 294 -5.66 -10.85 10.98
C THR A 294 -5.37 -11.11 9.50
N GLY A 295 -4.61 -12.17 9.20
CA GLY A 295 -4.17 -12.54 7.86
C GLY A 295 -3.16 -11.59 7.21
N ARG A 296 -2.73 -10.52 7.89
CA ARG A 296 -1.81 -9.51 7.35
C ARG A 296 -0.81 -9.05 8.40
N LEU A 297 0.44 -8.83 8.00
CA LEU A 297 1.50 -8.38 8.90
C LEU A 297 2.28 -7.20 8.30
N LEU A 298 2.44 -6.13 9.09
CA LEU A 298 3.36 -5.02 8.82
C LEU A 298 4.33 -4.87 9.99
N ILE A 299 5.63 -4.92 9.67
CA ILE A 299 6.71 -4.77 10.64
C ILE A 299 7.39 -3.42 10.41
N SER A 300 7.67 -2.68 11.48
CA SER A 300 8.39 -1.40 11.37
C SER A 300 9.47 -1.24 12.43
N HIS A 301 10.64 -0.75 12.02
CA HIS A 301 11.78 -0.45 12.90
C HIS A 301 12.69 0.64 12.32
N GLU A 302 13.38 1.39 13.18
CA GLU A 302 14.25 2.50 12.76
C GLU A 302 15.52 2.03 12.01
N ALA A 303 15.99 0.81 12.31
CA ALA A 303 17.17 0.22 11.68
C ALA A 303 17.00 0.03 10.15
N PRO A 304 18.12 -0.04 9.38
CA PRO A 304 18.09 -0.33 7.94
C PRO A 304 17.30 -1.58 7.57
N ILE A 305 16.67 -1.56 6.39
CA ILE A 305 15.80 -2.63 5.91
C ILE A 305 16.57 -3.94 5.63
N THR A 306 17.80 -3.85 5.12
CA THR A 306 18.60 -5.02 4.79
C THR A 306 19.26 -5.60 6.03
N GLY A 307 19.00 -6.89 6.31
CA GLY A 307 19.54 -7.57 7.50
C GLY A 307 18.94 -7.08 8.83
N GLY A 308 17.86 -6.31 8.79
CA GLY A 308 17.14 -5.89 10.00
C GLY A 308 16.35 -7.02 10.65
N VAL A 309 16.01 -6.86 11.93
CA VAL A 309 15.23 -7.83 12.72
C VAL A 309 13.90 -8.18 12.04
N GLY A 310 13.28 -7.22 11.34
CA GLY A 310 12.04 -7.46 10.61
C GLY A 310 12.15 -8.52 9.51
N ALA A 311 13.35 -8.81 9.00
CA ALA A 311 13.55 -9.89 8.03
C ALA A 311 13.35 -11.27 8.68
N GLU A 312 13.85 -11.48 9.89
CA GLU A 312 13.71 -12.75 10.63
C GLU A 312 12.25 -13.01 11.04
N ILE A 313 11.56 -11.96 11.50
CA ILE A 313 10.13 -12.05 11.85
C ILE A 313 9.32 -12.39 10.58
N ALA A 314 9.58 -11.71 9.46
CA ALA A 314 8.88 -11.97 8.20
C ALA A 314 9.13 -13.39 7.68
N ALA A 315 10.37 -13.88 7.75
CA ALA A 315 10.71 -15.24 7.35
C ALA A 315 10.03 -16.30 8.21
N THR A 316 10.02 -16.11 9.54
CA THR A 316 9.39 -17.03 10.48
C THR A 316 7.87 -17.05 10.30
N VAL A 317 7.23 -15.89 10.20
CA VAL A 317 5.77 -15.80 9.95
C VAL A 317 5.42 -16.36 8.58
N GLY A 318 6.23 -16.11 7.56
CA GLY A 318 6.05 -16.70 6.23
C GLY A 318 6.09 -18.23 6.25
N LYS A 319 6.83 -18.83 7.18
CA LYS A 319 6.88 -20.29 7.37
C LYS A 319 5.70 -20.80 8.20
N GLU A 320 5.42 -20.20 9.35
CA GLU A 320 4.46 -20.70 10.33
C GLU A 320 3.01 -20.32 9.98
N CYS A 321 2.78 -19.19 9.33
CA CYS A 321 1.45 -18.65 8.99
C CYS A 321 1.19 -18.63 7.47
N PHE A 322 1.91 -19.43 6.67
CA PHE A 322 1.85 -19.37 5.20
C PHE A 322 0.41 -19.43 4.64
N LEU A 323 -0.43 -20.31 5.19
CA LEU A 323 -1.81 -20.51 4.74
C LEU A 323 -2.76 -19.38 5.18
N ASN A 324 -2.39 -18.62 6.19
CA ASN A 324 -3.21 -17.54 6.75
C ASN A 324 -2.89 -16.17 6.11
N LEU A 325 -1.77 -16.04 5.41
CA LEU A 325 -1.34 -14.77 4.82
C LEU A 325 -2.20 -14.40 3.60
N GLU A 326 -3.04 -13.38 3.77
CA GLU A 326 -3.84 -12.78 2.71
C GLU A 326 -3.02 -11.80 1.84
N ALA A 327 -1.89 -11.32 2.36
CA ALA A 327 -0.97 -10.43 1.67
C ALA A 327 0.49 -10.72 2.06
N PRO A 328 1.47 -10.34 1.21
CA PRO A 328 2.88 -10.42 1.58
C PRO A 328 3.17 -9.66 2.87
N VAL A 329 4.10 -10.15 3.68
CA VAL A 329 4.54 -9.43 4.89
C VAL A 329 5.27 -8.15 4.49
N GLU A 330 4.77 -7.00 4.91
CA GLU A 330 5.37 -5.70 4.60
C GLU A 330 6.35 -5.26 5.69
N ARG A 331 7.44 -4.62 5.25
CA ARG A 331 8.50 -4.12 6.14
C ARG A 331 8.77 -2.66 5.87
N VAL A 332 8.48 -1.79 6.84
CA VAL A 332 8.70 -0.35 6.75
C VAL A 332 9.82 0.05 7.69
N CYS A 333 11.02 0.14 7.15
CA CYS A 333 12.25 0.28 7.92
C CYS A 333 13.03 1.55 7.52
N GLY A 334 14.13 1.82 8.23
CA GLY A 334 15.14 2.76 7.75
C GLY A 334 15.71 2.33 6.39
N TYR A 335 16.16 3.28 5.59
CA TYR A 335 16.83 2.99 4.32
C TYR A 335 18.19 2.31 4.53
N ASP A 336 18.72 1.68 3.49
CA ASP A 336 20.09 1.14 3.45
C ASP A 336 21.14 2.25 3.27
N ILE A 337 21.02 3.30 4.08
CA ILE A 337 21.96 4.40 4.24
C ILE A 337 22.04 4.74 5.73
N HIS A 338 23.06 5.50 6.12
CA HIS A 338 23.15 5.96 7.51
C HIS A 338 21.89 6.73 7.93
N PRO A 339 21.39 6.52 9.17
CA PRO A 339 20.05 6.94 9.58
C PRO A 339 19.81 8.45 9.40
N ILE A 340 18.82 8.79 8.56
CA ILE A 340 18.29 10.15 8.41
C ILE A 340 16.85 10.15 8.96
N PRO A 341 16.57 10.78 10.12
CA PRO A 341 15.32 10.60 10.87
C PRO A 341 14.03 11.14 10.22
N HIS A 342 14.05 11.66 8.99
CA HIS A 342 13.02 12.61 8.54
C HIS A 342 11.90 12.06 7.62
N ILE A 343 11.85 10.76 7.29
CA ILE A 343 10.93 10.23 6.25
C ILE A 343 10.32 8.84 6.59
N MET A 344 9.87 8.60 7.83
CA MET A 344 9.20 7.32 8.17
C MET A 344 7.69 7.44 8.40
N PHE A 345 7.20 8.50 9.05
CA PHE A 345 5.80 8.59 9.46
C PHE A 345 4.77 8.52 8.30
N ILE A 346 4.94 9.37 7.29
CA ILE A 346 3.99 9.45 6.16
C ILE A 346 4.10 8.21 5.27
N THR A 347 5.31 7.67 5.12
CA THR A 347 5.56 6.43 4.38
C THR A 347 4.82 5.25 5.00
N ILE A 348 4.83 5.11 6.32
CA ILE A 348 4.10 4.05 7.03
C ILE A 348 2.60 4.20 6.84
N PHE A 349 2.04 5.40 7.01
CA PHE A 349 0.59 5.60 6.86
C PHE A 349 0.11 5.38 5.42
N LEU A 350 0.85 5.89 4.43
CA LEU A 350 0.51 5.68 3.02
C LEU A 350 0.69 4.23 2.59
N LEU A 351 1.72 3.53 3.07
CA LEU A 351 1.90 2.10 2.83
C LEU A 351 0.83 1.29 3.53
N LEU A 352 0.45 1.63 4.77
CA LEU A 352 -0.62 0.93 5.49
C LEU A 352 -1.98 1.11 4.81
N ILE A 353 -2.31 2.32 4.33
CA ILE A 353 -3.49 2.52 3.48
C ILE A 353 -3.34 1.73 2.19
N ALA A 354 -2.21 1.79 1.50
CA ALA A 354 -2.00 1.04 0.27
C ALA A 354 -1.97 -0.49 0.50
N PHE A 355 -1.66 -0.97 1.70
CA PHE A 355 -1.52 -2.37 2.07
C PHE A 355 -2.84 -2.96 2.55
N VAL A 356 -3.63 -2.18 3.31
CA VAL A 356 -4.97 -2.60 3.74
C VAL A 356 -6.02 -2.31 2.65
N ARG A 357 -5.84 -1.26 1.84
CA ARG A 357 -6.68 -0.93 0.69
C ARG A 357 -6.14 -1.41 -0.64
N SER A 358 -4.99 -2.08 -0.70
CA SER A 358 -4.74 -2.98 -1.83
C SER A 358 -5.67 -4.17 -1.63
N ASP A 359 -6.95 -3.94 -1.94
CA ASP A 359 -7.74 -4.97 -2.56
C ASP A 359 -6.85 -5.52 -3.68
N ILE A 360 -6.40 -6.76 -3.48
CA ILE A 360 -5.69 -7.54 -4.48
C ILE A 360 -6.44 -7.29 -5.77
N PRO A 361 -5.79 -6.74 -6.81
CA PRO A 361 -6.51 -6.33 -8.01
C PRO A 361 -7.24 -7.57 -8.53
N ARG A 362 -8.57 -7.50 -8.51
CA ARG A 362 -9.43 -8.66 -8.73
C ARG A 362 -9.40 -8.99 -10.20
N ASP A 363 -9.18 -10.26 -10.51
CA ASP A 363 -9.25 -10.75 -11.87
C ASP A 363 -10.70 -10.67 -12.36
N ILE A 364 -10.83 -10.41 -13.65
CA ILE A 364 -12.12 -10.21 -14.32
C ILE A 364 -12.58 -11.57 -14.87
N PRO A 365 -13.85 -11.97 -14.64
CA PRO A 365 -14.36 -13.22 -15.19
C PRO A 365 -14.27 -13.20 -16.72
N SER A 366 -13.76 -14.29 -17.31
CA SER A 366 -13.51 -14.39 -18.75
C SER A 366 -14.49 -15.33 -19.42
N PHE A 367 -15.06 -14.91 -20.55
CA PHE A 367 -16.02 -15.69 -21.34
C PHE A 367 -15.64 -15.70 -22.82
N SER A 368 -15.88 -16.83 -23.48
CA SER A 368 -15.68 -17.00 -24.92
C SER A 368 -17.02 -16.93 -25.65
N ILE A 369 -17.08 -16.12 -26.70
CA ILE A 369 -18.30 -15.80 -27.45
C ILE A 369 -18.06 -16.15 -28.92
N ASP A 370 -18.82 -17.13 -29.41
CA ASP A 370 -18.76 -17.55 -30.81
C ASP A 370 -19.70 -16.70 -31.66
N LEU A 371 -19.14 -16.00 -32.64
CA LEU A 371 -19.87 -15.14 -33.56
C LEU A 371 -20.58 -15.91 -34.68
N ASP A 372 -20.27 -17.20 -34.88
CA ASP A 372 -20.96 -18.02 -35.88
C ASP A 372 -22.24 -18.66 -35.35
N LEU A 373 -22.48 -18.59 -34.03
CA LEU A 373 -23.77 -18.92 -33.44
C LEU A 373 -24.85 -17.95 -33.93
N ASP A 374 -26.09 -18.44 -33.92
CA ASP A 374 -27.27 -17.60 -34.16
C ASP A 374 -27.24 -16.43 -33.17
N PRO A 375 -27.47 -15.18 -33.62
CA PRO A 375 -27.47 -13.99 -32.76
C PRO A 375 -28.28 -14.15 -31.47
N ILE A 376 -29.35 -14.97 -31.50
CA ILE A 376 -30.21 -15.23 -30.35
C ILE A 376 -29.50 -16.05 -29.25
N ASP A 377 -28.50 -16.86 -29.61
CA ASP A 377 -27.85 -17.80 -28.70
C ASP A 377 -26.48 -17.32 -28.20
N ARG A 378 -25.87 -16.30 -28.82
CA ARG A 378 -24.48 -15.83 -28.55
C ARG A 378 -24.21 -15.46 -27.09
N TRP A 379 -25.22 -14.92 -26.41
CA TRP A 379 -25.10 -14.37 -25.06
C TRP A 379 -25.61 -15.30 -23.96
N SER A 380 -26.17 -16.45 -24.34
CA SER A 380 -26.81 -17.42 -23.44
C SER A 380 -25.91 -17.91 -22.30
N ASN A 381 -24.61 -18.05 -22.54
CA ASN A 381 -23.65 -18.54 -21.55
C ASN A 381 -23.07 -17.43 -20.65
N VAL A 382 -23.28 -16.15 -21.01
CA VAL A 382 -22.68 -15.00 -20.34
C VAL A 382 -23.69 -14.31 -19.43
N ILE A 383 -24.82 -13.90 -20.01
CA ILE A 383 -25.79 -13.00 -19.39
C ILE A 383 -26.46 -13.55 -18.12
N PRO A 384 -26.81 -14.85 -18.01
CA PRO A 384 -27.41 -15.38 -16.79
C PRO A 384 -26.55 -15.16 -15.53
N ASN A 385 -25.22 -15.09 -15.66
CA ASN A 385 -24.31 -14.82 -14.54
C ASN A 385 -24.44 -13.40 -13.98
N PHE A 386 -25.06 -12.49 -14.74
CA PHE A 386 -25.17 -11.06 -14.43
C PHE A 386 -26.62 -10.57 -14.30
N SER A 387 -27.61 -11.47 -14.26
CA SER A 387 -29.03 -11.10 -14.17
C SER A 387 -29.34 -10.19 -12.98
N GLN A 388 -28.94 -10.58 -11.77
CA GLN A 388 -29.17 -9.78 -10.56
C GLN A 388 -28.55 -8.37 -10.63
N PRO A 389 -27.24 -8.21 -10.89
CA PRO A 389 -26.64 -6.87 -10.96
C PRO A 389 -27.20 -6.04 -12.13
N MET A 390 -27.67 -6.65 -13.22
CA MET A 390 -28.30 -5.91 -14.32
C MET A 390 -29.65 -5.30 -13.91
N HIS A 391 -30.49 -6.03 -13.16
CA HIS A 391 -31.73 -5.48 -12.62
C HIS A 391 -31.46 -4.34 -11.64
N GLU A 392 -30.51 -4.54 -10.70
CA GLU A 392 -30.10 -3.50 -9.75
C GLU A 392 -29.64 -2.22 -10.50
N PHE A 393 -28.95 -2.38 -11.63
CA PHE A 393 -28.44 -1.24 -12.41
C PHE A 393 -29.56 -0.52 -13.15
N ASN A 394 -30.51 -1.26 -13.73
CA ASN A 394 -31.69 -0.70 -14.37
C ASN A 394 -32.56 0.11 -13.39
N ASP A 395 -32.78 -0.43 -12.19
CA ASP A 395 -33.54 0.24 -11.14
C ASP A 395 -32.86 1.54 -10.70
N GLU A 396 -31.52 1.54 -10.59
CA GLU A 396 -30.75 2.74 -10.25
C GLU A 396 -30.84 3.82 -11.34
N ILE A 397 -30.74 3.42 -12.62
CA ILE A 397 -30.92 4.33 -13.77
C ILE A 397 -32.32 4.97 -13.70
N ARG A 398 -33.36 4.16 -13.49
CA ARG A 398 -34.75 4.64 -13.42
C ARG A 398 -35.00 5.51 -12.18
N ALA A 399 -34.34 5.27 -11.06
CA ALA A 399 -34.48 6.10 -9.86
C ALA A 399 -33.81 7.48 -9.99
N LYS A 400 -32.73 7.60 -10.78
CA LYS A 400 -31.95 8.84 -10.92
C LYS A 400 -32.45 9.77 -12.04
N ILE A 401 -33.30 9.28 -12.95
CA ILE A 401 -33.81 10.04 -14.09
C ILE A 401 -35.25 10.51 -13.76
N PRO A 402 -35.59 11.80 -13.87
CA PRO A 402 -36.97 12.25 -13.64
C PRO A 402 -37.94 11.61 -14.64
N GLN A 403 -39.16 11.26 -14.19
CA GLN A 403 -40.13 10.45 -14.95
C GLN A 403 -40.39 10.97 -16.38
N VAL A 404 -40.51 12.28 -16.57
CA VAL A 404 -40.67 12.91 -17.91
C VAL A 404 -39.57 12.52 -18.90
N TYR A 405 -38.33 12.31 -18.43
CA TYR A 405 -37.22 11.90 -19.27
C TYR A 405 -37.17 10.38 -19.47
N ILE A 406 -37.75 9.58 -18.56
CA ILE A 406 -37.93 8.14 -18.75
C ILE A 406 -38.95 7.89 -19.84
N ASP A 407 -40.09 8.60 -19.80
CA ASP A 407 -41.14 8.46 -20.81
C ASP A 407 -40.62 8.86 -22.21
N VAL A 408 -39.78 9.91 -22.27
CA VAL A 408 -39.07 10.29 -23.48
C VAL A 408 -38.03 9.21 -23.85
N ALA A 409 -37.19 8.74 -22.93
CA ALA A 409 -36.21 7.68 -23.17
C ALA A 409 -36.81 6.36 -23.66
N GLU A 410 -38.01 5.98 -23.22
CA GLU A 410 -38.73 4.80 -23.69
C GLU A 410 -39.22 4.97 -25.13
N ILE A 411 -39.72 6.15 -25.50
CA ILE A 411 -40.05 6.49 -26.90
C ILE A 411 -38.79 6.42 -27.77
N ILE A 412 -37.66 6.93 -27.27
CA ILE A 412 -36.37 6.93 -27.95
C ILE A 412 -35.84 5.51 -28.14
N ALA A 413 -35.85 4.71 -27.08
CA ALA A 413 -35.38 3.35 -27.09
C ALA A 413 -36.21 2.52 -28.06
N THR A 414 -37.54 2.69 -28.05
CA THR A 414 -38.46 2.03 -29.00
C THR A 414 -38.22 2.46 -30.45
N GLN A 415 -37.94 3.75 -30.71
CA GLN A 415 -37.60 4.21 -32.05
C GLN A 415 -36.22 3.70 -32.50
N LEU A 416 -35.22 3.77 -31.63
CA LEU A 416 -33.85 3.31 -31.91
C LEU A 416 -33.80 1.80 -32.16
N ASP A 417 -34.58 1.00 -31.42
CA ASP A 417 -34.72 -0.45 -31.62
C ASP A 417 -34.98 -0.78 -33.10
N ASN A 418 -35.88 -0.02 -33.75
CA ASN A 418 -36.21 -0.19 -35.18
C ASN A 418 -35.07 0.17 -36.15
N TYR A 419 -34.02 0.87 -35.69
CA TYR A 419 -32.88 1.30 -36.51
C TYR A 419 -31.60 0.49 -36.25
N ILE A 420 -31.61 -0.45 -35.30
CA ILE A 420 -30.47 -1.32 -35.03
C ILE A 420 -30.33 -2.33 -36.18
N PRO A 421 -29.22 -2.35 -36.93
CA PRO A 421 -29.03 -3.30 -38.01
C PRO A 421 -28.88 -4.73 -37.48
N GLN A 422 -29.38 -5.70 -38.24
CA GLN A 422 -29.08 -7.11 -38.02
C GLN A 422 -27.58 -7.37 -38.24
N PRO A 423 -26.92 -8.22 -37.43
CA PRO A 423 -27.48 -9.14 -36.42
C PRO A 423 -27.64 -8.55 -34.99
N TYR A 424 -27.27 -7.29 -34.76
CA TYR A 424 -27.15 -6.73 -33.41
C TYR A 424 -28.50 -6.52 -32.71
N HIS A 425 -29.55 -6.30 -33.50
CA HIS A 425 -30.92 -6.25 -33.03
C HIS A 425 -31.30 -7.54 -32.29
N ASP A 426 -31.09 -8.69 -32.94
CA ASP A 426 -31.46 -9.99 -32.37
C ASP A 426 -30.64 -10.34 -31.11
N GLU A 427 -29.37 -9.92 -31.06
CA GLU A 427 -28.55 -10.03 -29.85
C GLU A 427 -29.16 -9.25 -28.68
N LEU A 428 -29.56 -7.99 -28.87
CA LEU A 428 -30.18 -7.18 -27.81
C LEU A 428 -31.48 -7.79 -27.29
N HIS A 429 -32.35 -8.24 -28.20
CA HIS A 429 -33.58 -8.92 -27.82
C HIS A 429 -33.33 -10.26 -27.12
N SER A 430 -32.23 -10.95 -27.42
CA SER A 430 -31.84 -12.17 -26.71
C SER A 430 -31.41 -11.89 -25.27
N ILE A 431 -30.61 -10.83 -25.08
CA ILE A 431 -30.16 -10.38 -23.76
C ILE A 431 -31.38 -10.00 -22.93
N ALA A 432 -32.31 -9.22 -23.50
CA ALA A 432 -33.56 -8.82 -22.85
C ALA A 432 -34.40 -10.04 -22.41
N ARG A 433 -34.57 -11.04 -23.30
CA ARG A 433 -35.29 -12.28 -23.01
C ARG A 433 -34.61 -13.11 -21.91
N ALA A 434 -33.28 -13.20 -21.93
CA ALA A 434 -32.53 -14.01 -20.97
C ALA A 434 -32.67 -13.53 -19.51
N ILE A 435 -32.93 -12.25 -19.30
CA ILE A 435 -33.08 -11.64 -17.97
C ILE A 435 -34.48 -11.08 -17.71
N SER A 436 -35.47 -11.41 -18.55
CA SER A 436 -36.86 -10.93 -18.39
C SER A 436 -36.98 -9.39 -18.27
N MET A 437 -36.22 -8.65 -19.08
CA MET A 437 -36.30 -7.19 -19.21
C MET A 437 -36.91 -6.76 -20.55
N LEU A 438 -37.39 -5.52 -20.64
CA LEU A 438 -37.88 -4.99 -21.92
C LEU A 438 -36.67 -4.68 -22.84
N PRO A 439 -36.76 -4.94 -24.16
CA PRO A 439 -35.69 -4.59 -25.10
C PRO A 439 -35.28 -3.12 -25.02
N ALA A 440 -36.27 -2.23 -24.82
CA ALA A 440 -36.05 -0.80 -24.61
C ALA A 440 -35.13 -0.50 -23.41
N ASP A 441 -35.19 -1.30 -22.33
CA ASP A 441 -34.30 -1.14 -21.17
C ASP A 441 -32.85 -1.46 -21.51
N ILE A 442 -32.61 -2.48 -22.33
CA ILE A 442 -31.26 -2.87 -22.75
C ILE A 442 -30.66 -1.82 -23.68
N VAL A 443 -31.48 -1.27 -24.60
CA VAL A 443 -31.07 -0.14 -25.45
C VAL A 443 -30.72 1.08 -24.59
N LEU A 444 -31.51 1.38 -23.55
CA LEU A 444 -31.22 2.46 -22.62
C LEU A 444 -29.92 2.23 -21.84
N ILE A 445 -29.68 1.02 -21.34
CA ILE A 445 -28.42 0.65 -20.65
C ILE A 445 -27.21 0.86 -21.56
N ASN A 446 -27.27 0.42 -22.83
CA ASN A 446 -26.20 0.62 -23.81
C ASN A 446 -25.93 2.11 -24.04
N LEU A 447 -26.98 2.93 -24.10
CA LEU A 447 -26.85 4.38 -24.25
C LEU A 447 -26.22 5.04 -23.02
N VAL A 448 -26.59 4.61 -21.81
CA VAL A 448 -26.01 5.10 -20.55
C VAL A 448 -24.52 4.76 -20.45
N TYR A 449 -24.11 3.58 -20.93
CA TYR A 449 -22.70 3.22 -20.99
C TYR A 449 -21.87 4.13 -21.87
N GLU A 450 -22.45 4.81 -22.86
CA GLU A 450 -21.74 5.74 -23.74
C GLU A 450 -21.69 7.17 -23.22
N LEU A 451 -22.80 7.67 -22.64
CA LEU A 451 -23.01 9.09 -22.36
C LEU A 451 -22.56 9.55 -20.96
N ARG A 452 -21.93 8.68 -20.18
CA ARG A 452 -21.59 8.92 -18.76
C ARG A 452 -20.16 8.49 -18.41
N THR A 453 -19.24 8.50 -19.37
CA THR A 453 -17.90 7.93 -19.18
C THR A 453 -16.83 8.98 -18.93
N TYR A 454 -16.05 8.77 -17.87
CA TYR A 454 -14.84 9.53 -17.59
C TYR A 454 -13.65 8.61 -17.81
N CYS A 455 -12.78 8.89 -18.75
CA CYS A 455 -11.77 7.91 -19.18
C CYS A 455 -10.38 8.52 -19.19
N THR A 456 -9.38 7.69 -18.90
CA THR A 456 -7.98 8.00 -19.19
C THR A 456 -7.42 6.89 -20.07
N SER A 457 -6.89 7.24 -21.23
CA SER A 457 -6.23 6.32 -22.16
C SER A 457 -4.80 6.78 -22.43
N LEU A 458 -3.88 5.82 -22.60
CA LEU A 458 -2.48 6.10 -22.91
C LEU A 458 -1.97 5.21 -24.03
N LEU A 459 -1.11 5.78 -24.87
CA LEU A 459 -0.31 5.10 -25.87
C LEU A 459 1.15 5.31 -25.51
N VAL A 460 1.91 4.23 -25.37
CA VAL A 460 3.31 4.28 -24.94
C VAL A 460 4.15 3.41 -25.84
N ARG A 461 5.14 4.02 -26.50
CA ARG A 461 6.14 3.28 -27.28
C ARG A 461 7.19 2.67 -26.35
N THR A 462 7.33 1.35 -26.41
CA THR A 462 8.31 0.58 -25.64
C THR A 462 9.65 0.48 -26.38
N LEU A 463 10.69 0.01 -25.70
CA LEU A 463 12.06 -0.07 -26.26
C LEU A 463 12.19 -1.06 -27.41
N ASP A 464 11.41 -2.15 -27.40
CA ASP A 464 11.31 -3.12 -28.50
C ASP A 464 10.51 -2.58 -29.70
N GLY A 465 10.13 -1.29 -29.67
CA GLY A 465 9.44 -0.60 -30.74
C GLY A 465 7.92 -0.77 -30.73
N THR A 466 7.37 -1.70 -29.92
CA THR A 466 5.93 -1.91 -29.83
C THR A 466 5.21 -0.75 -29.15
N ILE A 467 3.91 -0.62 -29.35
CA ILE A 467 3.08 0.41 -28.74
C ILE A 467 2.08 -0.28 -27.82
N LEU A 468 2.19 -0.01 -26.52
CA LEU A 468 1.23 -0.45 -25.51
C LEU A 468 0.09 0.55 -25.40
N HIS A 469 -1.13 0.04 -25.28
CA HIS A 469 -2.34 0.84 -25.15
C HIS A 469 -2.99 0.57 -23.79
N GLY A 470 -2.92 1.53 -22.88
CA GLY A 470 -3.49 1.44 -21.54
C GLY A 470 -4.77 2.25 -21.39
N ARG A 471 -5.64 1.84 -20.46
CA ARG A 471 -6.89 2.52 -20.12
C ARG A 471 -7.28 2.36 -18.66
N ASN A 472 -7.78 3.44 -18.07
CA ASN A 472 -8.72 3.42 -16.95
C ASN A 472 -10.11 3.83 -17.45
N LEU A 473 -11.11 2.98 -17.21
CA LEU A 473 -12.51 3.32 -17.47
C LEU A 473 -13.16 3.76 -16.17
N ASP A 474 -13.56 5.04 -16.09
CA ASP A 474 -14.24 5.61 -14.94
C ASP A 474 -15.71 5.93 -15.28
N TYR A 475 -16.60 5.78 -14.31
CA TYR A 475 -18.02 6.12 -14.44
C TYR A 475 -18.48 7.02 -13.30
N ASP A 476 -19.27 8.04 -13.62
CA ASP A 476 -20.01 8.83 -12.63
C ASP A 476 -21.37 8.18 -12.31
N LEU A 477 -21.32 6.89 -11.94
CA LEU A 477 -22.44 6.02 -11.58
C LEU A 477 -21.99 5.10 -10.42
N ASN A 478 -22.84 4.17 -9.97
CA ASN A 478 -22.46 3.19 -8.96
C ASN A 478 -21.36 2.24 -9.48
N THR A 479 -20.12 2.64 -9.23
CA THR A 479 -18.91 1.95 -9.69
C THR A 479 -18.84 0.51 -9.16
N ASP A 480 -19.31 0.24 -7.95
CA ASP A 480 -19.30 -1.12 -7.38
C ASP A 480 -20.24 -2.07 -8.12
N LEU A 481 -21.38 -1.56 -8.58
CA LEU A 481 -22.30 -2.32 -9.41
C LEU A 481 -21.73 -2.56 -10.82
N LEU A 482 -21.11 -1.53 -11.42
CA LEU A 482 -20.44 -1.66 -12.72
C LEU A 482 -19.25 -2.62 -12.68
N ARG A 483 -18.48 -2.65 -11.58
CA ARG A 483 -17.42 -3.64 -11.35
C ARG A 483 -17.97 -5.07 -11.35
N ARG A 484 -19.15 -5.30 -10.76
CA ARG A 484 -19.84 -6.61 -10.78
C ARG A 484 -20.36 -6.99 -12.17
N LEU A 485 -20.63 -6.01 -13.04
CA LEU A 485 -21.06 -6.23 -14.43
C LEU A 485 -19.89 -6.38 -15.42
N THR A 486 -18.65 -6.17 -14.98
CA THR A 486 -17.48 -6.19 -15.86
C THR A 486 -17.01 -7.61 -16.12
N PHE A 487 -16.79 -7.96 -17.39
CA PHE A 487 -16.22 -9.25 -17.81
C PHE A 487 -15.25 -9.10 -18.99
N HIS A 488 -14.37 -10.07 -19.17
CA HIS A 488 -13.46 -10.16 -20.31
C HIS A 488 -14.09 -11.06 -21.39
N GLY A 489 -14.44 -10.49 -22.53
CA GLY A 489 -15.02 -11.21 -23.67
C GLY A 489 -13.96 -11.54 -24.73
N ARG A 490 -13.82 -12.82 -25.06
CA ARG A 490 -13.02 -13.31 -26.20
C ARG A 490 -13.97 -13.69 -27.33
N PHE A 491 -13.95 -12.96 -28.42
CA PHE A 491 -14.82 -13.17 -29.57
C PHE A 491 -14.07 -13.92 -30.67
N PHE A 492 -14.65 -15.01 -31.15
CA PHE A 492 -14.05 -15.85 -32.18
C PHE A 492 -15.09 -16.33 -33.19
N ARG A 493 -14.65 -16.92 -34.30
CA ARG A 493 -15.50 -17.58 -35.29
C ARG A 493 -15.04 -19.01 -35.46
N MET A 494 -15.90 -20.01 -35.22
CA MET A 494 -15.56 -21.41 -35.48
C MET A 494 -15.17 -21.67 -36.95
N SER A 495 -15.81 -20.96 -37.88
CA SER A 495 -15.54 -21.02 -39.32
C SER A 495 -14.20 -20.41 -39.73
N ASN A 496 -13.61 -19.55 -38.88
CA ASN A 496 -12.30 -18.96 -39.11
C ASN A 496 -11.47 -18.93 -37.82
N PRO A 497 -10.65 -19.97 -37.56
CA PRO A 497 -9.85 -20.09 -36.33
C PRO A 497 -8.82 -18.99 -36.12
N THR A 498 -8.48 -18.23 -37.18
CA THR A 498 -7.53 -17.10 -37.11
C THR A 498 -8.21 -15.78 -36.75
N PHE A 499 -9.54 -15.74 -36.78
CA PHE A 499 -10.31 -14.57 -36.41
C PHE A 499 -10.63 -14.60 -34.92
N GLU A 500 -9.92 -13.76 -34.16
CA GLU A 500 -10.16 -13.55 -32.74
C GLU A 500 -9.94 -12.08 -32.39
N TYR A 501 -10.78 -11.54 -31.51
CA TYR A 501 -10.51 -10.28 -30.81
C TYR A 501 -10.99 -10.33 -29.37
N GLU A 502 -10.41 -9.47 -28.55
CA GLU A 502 -10.65 -9.42 -27.11
C GLU A 502 -11.18 -8.05 -26.71
N SER A 503 -12.01 -8.03 -25.66
CA SER A 503 -12.56 -6.78 -25.13
C SER A 503 -12.98 -6.91 -23.67
N ILE A 504 -12.81 -5.83 -22.92
CA ILE A 504 -13.42 -5.70 -21.59
C ILE A 504 -14.81 -5.10 -21.77
N HIS A 505 -15.82 -5.88 -21.40
CA HIS A 505 -17.24 -5.59 -21.58
C HIS A 505 -17.95 -5.34 -20.25
N LEU A 506 -19.08 -4.64 -20.36
CA LEU A 506 -20.10 -4.58 -19.32
C LEU A 506 -21.28 -5.47 -19.75
N ALA A 507 -21.81 -6.27 -18.83
CA ALA A 507 -22.96 -7.13 -19.10
C ALA A 507 -24.16 -6.30 -19.59
N GLY A 508 -24.80 -6.76 -20.65
CA GLY A 508 -25.86 -6.02 -21.35
C GLY A 508 -25.35 -5.11 -22.48
N SER A 509 -24.04 -4.81 -22.57
CA SER A 509 -23.46 -4.03 -23.66
C SER A 509 -23.07 -4.89 -24.86
N ILE A 510 -23.61 -4.60 -26.04
CA ILE A 510 -23.16 -5.19 -27.31
C ILE A 510 -21.97 -4.42 -27.93
N GLY A 511 -21.74 -3.19 -27.48
CA GLY A 511 -20.64 -2.33 -27.92
C GLY A 511 -19.29 -2.64 -27.31
N LEU A 512 -18.24 -2.24 -28.02
CA LEU A 512 -16.87 -2.25 -27.52
C LEU A 512 -16.43 -0.84 -27.13
N LEU A 513 -16.19 -0.62 -25.83
CA LEU A 513 -15.50 0.58 -25.37
C LEU A 513 -13.98 0.36 -25.42
N THR A 514 -13.50 -0.82 -25.01
CA THR A 514 -12.07 -1.20 -24.94
C THR A 514 -11.86 -2.51 -25.66
N GLY A 515 -11.14 -2.52 -26.77
CA GLY A 515 -10.91 -3.74 -27.53
C GLY A 515 -9.55 -3.81 -28.18
N SER A 516 -9.06 -5.03 -28.38
CA SER A 516 -7.83 -5.32 -29.09
C SER A 516 -7.99 -6.52 -30.00
N ARG A 517 -7.51 -6.41 -31.23
CA ARG A 517 -7.42 -7.49 -32.19
C ARG A 517 -5.94 -7.85 -32.40
N LYS A 518 -5.60 -9.10 -32.07
CA LYS A 518 -4.23 -9.62 -32.07
C LYS A 518 -3.59 -9.50 -33.46
N GLY A 519 -2.48 -8.80 -33.56
CA GLY A 519 -1.73 -8.58 -34.81
C GLY A 519 -2.28 -7.47 -35.72
N TYR A 520 -3.37 -6.77 -35.33
CA TYR A 520 -4.03 -5.77 -36.18
C TYR A 520 -4.07 -4.39 -35.53
N PHE A 521 -4.84 -4.21 -34.46
CA PHE A 521 -5.04 -2.91 -33.82
C PHE A 521 -5.65 -3.01 -32.42
N SER A 522 -5.61 -1.91 -31.67
CA SER A 522 -6.44 -1.71 -30.48
C SER A 522 -7.18 -0.37 -30.55
N LEU A 523 -8.35 -0.31 -29.91
CA LEU A 523 -9.24 0.85 -29.90
C LEU A 523 -9.81 1.08 -28.49
N THR A 524 -9.72 2.32 -28.02
CA THR A 524 -10.49 2.82 -26.87
C THR A 524 -11.24 4.09 -27.21
N ILE A 525 -12.36 4.30 -26.52
CA ILE A 525 -13.24 5.46 -26.68
C ILE A 525 -13.27 6.25 -25.37
N ASN A 526 -13.00 7.56 -25.46
CA ASN A 526 -13.22 8.49 -24.34
C ASN A 526 -14.30 9.51 -24.73
N GLU A 527 -15.23 9.78 -23.83
CA GLU A 527 -16.20 10.86 -24.03
C GLU A 527 -15.50 12.23 -24.04
N ARG A 528 -15.96 13.14 -24.90
CA ARG A 528 -15.43 14.50 -24.99
C ARG A 528 -16.30 15.49 -24.21
N ASP A 529 -15.79 15.94 -23.07
CA ASP A 529 -16.46 16.91 -22.20
C ASP A 529 -16.32 18.33 -22.76
N LYS A 530 -17.46 18.96 -23.05
CA LYS A 530 -17.57 20.30 -23.64
C LYS A 530 -18.38 21.25 -22.74
N ASN A 531 -18.27 21.13 -21.42
CA ASN A 531 -19.14 21.85 -20.45
C ASN A 531 -20.64 21.56 -20.69
N ASN A 532 -20.94 20.41 -21.26
CA ASN A 532 -22.29 20.07 -21.70
C ASN A 532 -23.03 19.49 -20.48
N LYS A 533 -23.53 20.36 -19.59
CA LYS A 533 -24.21 20.00 -18.32
C LYS A 533 -25.45 19.08 -18.47
N HIS A 534 -25.80 18.69 -19.69
CA HIS A 534 -27.06 18.06 -20.05
C HIS A 534 -26.84 16.95 -21.09
N TRP A 535 -26.40 15.76 -20.66
CA TRP A 535 -26.29 14.54 -21.47
C TRP A 535 -27.59 14.21 -22.24
N TRP A 536 -28.74 14.57 -21.68
CA TRP A 536 -30.06 14.40 -22.29
C TRP A 536 -30.27 15.26 -23.55
N ILE A 537 -29.53 16.35 -23.75
CA ILE A 537 -29.55 17.13 -25.01
C ILE A 537 -28.82 16.35 -26.11
N ASN A 538 -27.78 15.59 -25.76
CA ASN A 538 -27.13 14.68 -26.72
C ASN A 538 -28.06 13.53 -27.09
N ALA A 539 -28.72 12.93 -26.09
CA ALA A 539 -29.76 11.92 -26.33
C ALA A 539 -30.91 12.50 -27.16
N LEU A 540 -31.41 13.71 -26.88
CA LEU A 540 -32.48 14.35 -27.64
C LEU A 540 -32.10 14.61 -29.11
N MET A 541 -30.88 15.10 -29.35
CA MET A 541 -30.38 15.37 -30.69
C MET A 541 -30.12 14.10 -31.49
N ALA A 542 -29.83 12.97 -30.84
CA ALA A 542 -29.74 11.66 -31.47
C ALA A 542 -31.04 11.24 -32.15
N ILE A 543 -32.17 11.48 -31.47
CA ILE A 543 -33.52 11.14 -31.93
C ILE A 543 -33.91 12.04 -33.09
N LEU A 544 -33.61 13.33 -32.98
CA LEU A 544 -33.97 14.33 -33.98
C LEU A 544 -33.14 14.15 -35.28
N HIS A 545 -32.04 13.39 -35.24
CA HIS A 545 -31.19 13.05 -36.38
C HIS A 545 -31.24 11.53 -36.67
N LEU A 546 -32.39 11.08 -37.21
CA LEU A 546 -32.81 9.71 -37.55
C LEU A 546 -31.89 8.90 -38.53
N HIS A 547 -30.65 9.33 -38.76
CA HIS A 547 -29.70 8.66 -39.68
C HIS A 547 -28.32 8.40 -39.06
N THR A 548 -28.16 8.55 -37.74
CA THR A 548 -26.87 8.31 -37.06
C THR A 548 -26.84 6.94 -36.39
N MET A 549 -25.78 6.15 -36.65
CA MET A 549 -25.58 4.88 -35.96
C MET A 549 -25.05 5.12 -34.54
N PRO A 550 -25.59 4.42 -33.52
CA PRO A 550 -25.01 4.43 -32.17
C PRO A 550 -23.55 3.98 -32.18
N LEU A 551 -22.75 4.54 -31.28
CA LEU A 551 -21.29 4.36 -31.28
C LEU A 551 -20.90 2.89 -31.02
N PHE A 552 -21.67 2.19 -30.18
CA PHE A 552 -21.50 0.79 -29.84
C PHE A 552 -21.62 -0.12 -31.06
N ILE A 553 -22.48 0.22 -32.03
CA ILE A 553 -22.65 -0.54 -33.28
C ILE A 553 -21.45 -0.31 -34.21
N ILE A 554 -20.94 0.91 -34.24
CA ILE A 554 -19.80 1.30 -35.08
C ILE A 554 -18.56 0.54 -34.66
N THR A 555 -18.25 0.53 -33.36
CA THR A 555 -17.08 -0.20 -32.88
C THR A 555 -17.25 -1.69 -33.05
N ARG A 556 -18.45 -2.23 -32.82
CA ARG A 556 -18.74 -3.64 -33.04
C ARG A 556 -18.57 -4.07 -34.49
N THR A 557 -19.09 -3.32 -35.46
CA THR A 557 -18.90 -3.61 -36.89
C THR A 557 -17.45 -3.49 -37.36
N ILE A 558 -16.63 -2.66 -36.70
CA ILE A 558 -15.20 -2.57 -36.99
C ILE A 558 -14.48 -3.85 -36.55
N PHE A 559 -14.75 -4.31 -35.33
CA PHE A 559 -14.11 -5.52 -34.79
C PHE A 559 -14.60 -6.80 -35.47
N ASP A 560 -15.89 -6.90 -35.81
CA ASP A 560 -16.49 -8.09 -36.44
C ASP A 560 -16.06 -8.30 -37.91
N ASN A 561 -15.47 -7.28 -38.54
CA ASN A 561 -15.02 -7.37 -39.94
C ASN A 561 -13.62 -8.01 -40.03
N PRO A 562 -13.48 -9.23 -40.61
CA PRO A 562 -12.21 -9.94 -40.68
C PRO A 562 -11.15 -9.24 -41.54
N PHE A 563 -11.54 -8.38 -42.47
CA PHE A 563 -10.63 -7.70 -43.39
C PHE A 563 -10.24 -6.28 -42.92
N MET A 564 -10.75 -5.83 -41.77
CA MET A 564 -10.52 -4.49 -41.26
C MET A 564 -9.03 -4.22 -40.98
N SER A 565 -8.42 -3.31 -41.74
CA SER A 565 -7.07 -2.82 -41.48
C SER A 565 -7.06 -1.57 -40.59
N TYR A 566 -5.92 -1.26 -39.96
CA TYR A 566 -5.74 -0.05 -39.15
C TYR A 566 -6.07 1.24 -39.94
N LYS A 567 -5.68 1.31 -41.22
CA LYS A 567 -5.93 2.47 -42.08
C LYS A 567 -7.41 2.65 -42.41
N GLU A 568 -8.11 1.56 -42.72
CA GLU A 568 -9.55 1.59 -42.99
C GLU A 568 -10.36 1.93 -41.74
N MET A 569 -9.98 1.36 -40.59
CA MET A 569 -10.56 1.71 -39.30
C MET A 569 -10.41 3.20 -39.02
N LYS A 570 -9.20 3.75 -39.15
CA LYS A 570 -8.92 5.18 -38.96
C LYS A 570 -9.81 6.03 -39.89
N TYR A 571 -9.82 5.71 -41.18
CA TYR A 571 -10.61 6.45 -42.17
C TYR A 571 -12.12 6.43 -41.85
N LYS A 572 -12.66 5.25 -41.50
CA LYS A 572 -14.07 5.09 -41.13
C LYS A 572 -14.41 5.91 -39.88
N LEU A 573 -13.57 5.86 -38.86
CA LEU A 573 -13.74 6.60 -37.61
C LEU A 573 -13.52 8.12 -37.75
N GLU A 574 -12.90 8.61 -38.81
CA GLU A 574 -12.76 10.04 -39.09
C GLU A 574 -14.01 10.64 -39.77
N HIS A 575 -14.69 9.86 -40.61
CA HIS A 575 -15.72 10.37 -41.52
C HIS A 575 -17.15 9.97 -41.13
N GLN A 576 -17.32 9.00 -40.21
CA GLN A 576 -18.64 8.52 -39.82
C GLN A 576 -19.39 9.53 -38.94
N LEU A 577 -20.68 9.72 -39.18
CA LEU A 577 -21.54 10.59 -38.37
C LEU A 577 -21.76 9.98 -36.98
N LEU A 578 -21.62 10.81 -35.94
CA LEU A 578 -21.69 10.36 -34.54
C LEU A 578 -22.83 11.03 -33.77
N ILE A 579 -23.38 10.26 -32.83
CA ILE A 579 -24.41 10.68 -31.87
C ILE A 579 -23.87 11.69 -30.85
N ALA A 580 -22.61 11.52 -30.43
CA ALA A 580 -21.95 12.34 -29.43
C ALA A 580 -20.50 12.68 -29.84
N PRO A 581 -19.94 13.82 -29.38
CA PRO A 581 -18.51 14.10 -29.48
C PRO A 581 -17.69 13.08 -28.66
N VAL A 582 -16.63 12.53 -29.25
CA VAL A 582 -15.79 11.49 -28.63
C VAL A 582 -14.34 11.62 -29.08
N TYR A 583 -13.44 10.98 -28.34
CA TYR A 583 -12.08 10.70 -28.76
C TYR A 583 -11.94 9.21 -29.07
N PHE A 584 -11.38 8.90 -30.22
CA PHE A 584 -10.91 7.55 -30.55
C PHE A 584 -9.41 7.48 -30.37
N ILE A 585 -8.95 6.58 -29.52
CA ILE A 585 -7.53 6.33 -29.30
C ILE A 585 -7.21 4.99 -29.94
N LEU A 586 -6.27 4.99 -30.88
CA LEU A 586 -6.00 3.86 -31.77
C LEU A 586 -4.50 3.58 -31.84
N THR A 587 -4.12 2.31 -32.00
CA THR A 587 -2.76 1.95 -32.41
C THR A 587 -2.73 0.64 -33.20
N ASP A 588 -1.78 0.52 -34.13
CA ASP A 588 -1.42 -0.73 -34.82
C ASP A 588 -0.51 -1.65 -33.96
N GLY A 589 -0.06 -1.17 -32.80
CA GLY A 589 0.86 -1.87 -31.89
C GLY A 589 2.33 -1.84 -32.31
N GLN A 590 2.66 -1.34 -33.49
CA GLN A 590 4.01 -1.38 -34.05
C GLN A 590 4.54 0.03 -34.30
N SER A 591 3.94 0.75 -35.24
CA SER A 591 4.52 1.97 -35.79
C SER A 591 3.67 3.20 -35.48
N SER A 592 2.36 3.03 -35.44
CA SER A 592 1.39 4.11 -35.52
C SER A 592 0.44 4.08 -34.33
N GLY A 593 0.22 5.25 -33.74
CA GLY A 593 -0.80 5.48 -32.74
C GLY A 593 -1.39 6.86 -32.92
N VAL A 594 -2.69 7.02 -32.76
CA VAL A 594 -3.37 8.29 -33.03
C VAL A 594 -4.52 8.52 -32.06
N ILE A 595 -4.74 9.79 -31.73
CA ILE A 595 -6.01 10.28 -31.18
C ILE A 595 -6.77 10.99 -32.28
N ILE A 596 -7.97 10.51 -32.57
CA ILE A 596 -8.93 11.19 -33.43
C ILE A 596 -9.91 11.94 -32.52
N THR A 597 -9.88 13.27 -32.57
CA THR A 597 -10.85 14.11 -31.85
C THR A 597 -12.07 14.35 -32.73
N ARG A 598 -13.26 13.89 -32.33
CA ARG A 598 -14.48 14.03 -33.13
C ARG A 598 -15.49 14.98 -32.50
N ASN A 599 -16.06 15.85 -33.33
CA ASN A 599 -17.42 16.36 -33.11
C ASN A 599 -18.41 15.43 -33.84
N ARG A 600 -19.72 15.66 -33.64
CA ARG A 600 -20.78 14.84 -34.29
C ARG A 600 -20.64 14.74 -35.81
N LEU A 601 -20.31 15.85 -36.47
CA LEU A 601 -20.27 15.94 -37.95
C LEU A 601 -18.84 15.93 -38.52
N ASN A 602 -17.87 16.48 -37.79
CA ASN A 602 -16.53 16.74 -38.32
C ASN A 602 -15.44 16.17 -37.41
N SER A 603 -14.32 15.76 -38.01
CA SER A 603 -13.08 15.47 -37.30
C SER A 603 -12.29 16.75 -37.04
N ILE A 604 -11.64 16.83 -35.88
CA ILE A 604 -10.65 17.86 -35.54
C ILE A 604 -9.27 17.17 -35.62
N ASN A 605 -8.28 17.88 -36.20
CA ASN A 605 -6.93 17.39 -36.49
C ASN A 605 -6.44 16.24 -35.59
N PRO A 606 -6.17 15.04 -36.14
CA PRO A 606 -5.69 13.91 -35.37
C PRO A 606 -4.31 14.17 -34.78
N ILE A 607 -4.07 13.69 -33.56
CA ILE A 607 -2.79 13.80 -32.86
C ILE A 607 -2.06 12.47 -33.00
N GLU A 608 -0.95 12.47 -33.73
CA GLU A 608 -0.13 11.27 -33.95
C GLU A 608 0.86 11.05 -32.80
N LEU A 609 1.14 9.78 -32.50
CA LEU A 609 2.08 9.34 -31.47
C LEU A 609 3.53 9.65 -31.86
N ASN A 610 4.21 10.40 -31.00
CA ASN A 610 5.67 10.53 -31.05
C ASN A 610 6.34 9.46 -30.16
N SER A 611 6.34 9.67 -28.84
CA SER A 611 6.85 8.72 -27.84
C SER A 611 5.76 8.19 -26.91
N THR A 612 5.01 9.10 -26.30
CA THR A 612 3.89 8.82 -25.40
C THR A 612 2.74 9.76 -25.69
N LEU A 613 1.51 9.30 -25.54
CA LEU A 613 0.32 10.10 -25.79
C LEU A 613 -0.74 9.74 -24.73
N VAL A 614 -1.31 10.75 -24.07
CA VAL A 614 -2.28 10.57 -22.98
C VAL A 614 -3.56 11.33 -23.30
N GLN A 615 -4.70 10.64 -23.41
CA GLN A 615 -6.02 11.24 -23.59
C GLN A 615 -6.85 11.10 -22.33
N THR A 616 -7.46 12.20 -21.89
CA THR A 616 -8.54 12.17 -20.89
C THR A 616 -9.87 12.54 -21.54
N ASN A 617 -10.77 13.23 -20.86
CA ASN A 617 -12.03 13.72 -21.43
C ASN A 617 -11.93 15.15 -22.00
N TYR A 618 -10.76 15.79 -21.91
CA TYR A 618 -10.57 17.20 -22.27
C TYR A 618 -9.72 17.38 -23.53
N ASP A 619 -9.98 18.50 -24.22
CA ASP A 619 -9.27 18.85 -25.46
C ASP A 619 -7.79 19.10 -25.17
N HIS A 620 -6.90 18.56 -26.02
CA HIS A 620 -5.45 18.67 -25.87
C HIS A 620 -4.89 20.09 -25.92
N TRP A 621 -5.61 21.03 -26.54
CA TRP A 621 -5.21 22.44 -26.64
C TRP A 621 -5.75 23.32 -25.51
N LEU A 622 -6.44 22.73 -24.53
CA LEU A 622 -6.89 23.40 -23.31
C LEU A 622 -6.09 22.87 -22.12
N ASP A 623 -5.89 23.70 -21.09
CA ASP A 623 -5.30 23.25 -19.83
C ASP A 623 -6.22 22.26 -19.10
N ASP A 624 -5.62 21.42 -18.25
CA ASP A 624 -6.37 20.53 -17.36
C ASP A 624 -7.29 21.36 -16.44
N PRO A 625 -8.55 20.93 -16.23
CA PRO A 625 -9.41 21.57 -15.24
C PRO A 625 -8.77 21.54 -13.85
N ILE A 626 -9.00 22.58 -13.04
CA ILE A 626 -8.45 22.71 -11.67
C ILE A 626 -8.77 21.49 -10.80
N ASN A 627 -9.91 20.83 -11.05
CA ASN A 627 -10.39 19.67 -10.29
C ASN A 627 -10.05 18.32 -10.94
N ASP A 628 -9.40 18.29 -12.11
CA ASP A 628 -9.02 17.06 -12.81
C ASP A 628 -7.62 17.20 -13.46
N LEU A 629 -6.59 16.75 -12.73
CA LEU A 629 -5.19 16.78 -13.15
C LEU A 629 -4.70 15.43 -13.70
N ARG A 630 -5.61 14.56 -14.18
CA ARG A 630 -5.26 13.20 -14.64
C ARG A 630 -4.25 13.21 -15.78
N ARG A 631 -4.45 14.07 -16.79
CA ARG A 631 -3.58 14.13 -17.97
C ARG A 631 -2.19 14.62 -17.61
N THR A 632 -2.08 15.77 -16.94
CA THR A 632 -0.80 16.34 -16.50
C THR A 632 -0.03 15.38 -15.61
N THR A 633 -0.72 14.69 -14.69
CA THR A 633 -0.06 13.72 -13.81
C THR A 633 0.47 12.52 -14.58
N ALA A 634 -0.34 11.92 -15.46
CA ALA A 634 0.08 10.79 -16.28
C ALA A 634 1.23 11.17 -17.22
N GLU A 635 1.19 12.35 -17.85
CA GLU A 635 2.29 12.83 -18.69
C GLU A 635 3.59 13.04 -17.90
N ASN A 636 3.52 13.65 -16.72
CA ASN A 636 4.70 13.87 -15.87
C ASN A 636 5.33 12.54 -15.42
N ILE A 637 4.49 11.55 -15.07
CA ILE A 637 4.95 10.20 -14.74
C ILE A 637 5.68 9.62 -15.96
N LEU A 638 5.02 9.58 -17.11
CA LEU A 638 5.60 8.98 -18.32
C LEU A 638 6.89 9.68 -18.78
N ARG A 639 7.02 11.00 -18.58
CA ARG A 639 8.26 11.75 -18.86
C ARG A 639 9.39 11.45 -17.87
N THR A 640 9.06 11.12 -16.63
CA THR A 640 10.04 10.81 -15.57
C THR A 640 10.65 9.42 -15.75
N PHE A 641 9.89 8.48 -16.32
CA PHE A 641 10.37 7.13 -16.59
C PHE A 641 11.11 7.08 -17.93
N ASN A 642 12.34 6.56 -17.90
CA ASN A 642 13.11 6.34 -19.12
C ASN A 642 12.45 5.20 -19.94
N ILE A 643 12.49 5.27 -21.27
CA ILE A 643 11.86 4.28 -22.18
C ILE A 643 12.30 2.83 -21.86
N THR A 644 13.49 2.67 -21.30
CA THR A 644 14.05 1.38 -20.84
C THR A 644 13.28 0.69 -19.71
N GLN A 645 12.34 1.37 -19.05
CA GLN A 645 11.57 0.85 -17.91
C GLN A 645 10.07 0.68 -18.23
N MET A 646 9.63 0.83 -19.48
CA MET A 646 8.21 0.76 -19.85
C MET A 646 7.77 -0.67 -20.18
N THR A 647 7.39 -1.44 -19.15
CA THR A 647 6.75 -2.77 -19.25
C THR A 647 5.24 -2.67 -18.96
N ILE A 648 4.47 -3.72 -19.27
CA ILE A 648 3.03 -3.80 -18.91
C ILE A 648 2.84 -3.56 -17.41
N ASP A 649 3.63 -4.22 -16.56
CA ASP A 649 3.55 -4.06 -15.11
C ASP A 649 3.87 -2.64 -14.64
N ASN A 650 4.85 -1.98 -15.27
CA ASN A 650 5.23 -0.63 -14.91
C ASN A 650 4.17 0.39 -15.36
N ILE A 651 3.64 0.25 -16.57
CA ILE A 651 2.53 1.09 -17.03
C ILE A 651 1.31 0.90 -16.13
N PHE A 652 1.00 -0.35 -15.78
CA PHE A 652 -0.12 -0.69 -14.92
C PHE A 652 0.03 -0.08 -13.53
N ASN A 653 1.14 -0.38 -12.86
CA ASN A 653 1.34 -0.01 -11.45
C ASN A 653 1.77 1.45 -11.25
N ILE A 654 2.35 2.09 -12.26
CA ILE A 654 3.00 3.39 -12.09
C ILE A 654 2.31 4.50 -12.87
N ALA A 655 1.76 4.24 -14.06
CA ALA A 655 1.04 5.27 -14.83
C ALA A 655 -0.47 5.24 -14.54
N LEU A 656 -1.10 4.07 -14.70
CA LEU A 656 -2.56 3.94 -14.57
C LEU A 656 -3.02 3.81 -13.12
N SER A 657 -2.13 3.46 -12.20
CA SER A 657 -2.50 3.18 -10.80
C SER A 657 -2.17 4.30 -9.81
N VAL A 658 -1.82 5.49 -10.30
CA VAL A 658 -1.47 6.64 -9.47
C VAL A 658 -2.63 7.62 -9.40
N ILE A 659 -2.92 8.15 -8.21
CA ILE A 659 -3.94 9.20 -8.03
C ILE A 659 -3.41 10.51 -8.65
N PRO A 660 -4.20 11.24 -9.46
CA PRO A 660 -5.63 11.06 -9.72
C PRO A 660 -5.98 10.20 -10.94
N VAL A 661 -4.99 9.64 -11.66
CA VAL A 661 -5.20 8.78 -12.86
C VAL A 661 -6.06 7.56 -12.53
N LEU A 662 -5.78 6.89 -11.41
CA LEU A 662 -6.70 5.98 -10.75
C LEU A 662 -7.60 6.79 -9.83
N ASN A 663 -8.92 6.70 -10.00
CA ASN A 663 -9.89 7.41 -9.16
C ASN A 663 -10.95 6.45 -8.57
N ARG A 664 -11.76 6.96 -7.64
CA ARG A 664 -12.83 6.17 -6.98
C ARG A 664 -13.86 5.62 -7.98
N ASN A 665 -13.98 6.31 -9.10
CA ASN A 665 -14.91 6.02 -10.18
C ASN A 665 -14.35 5.01 -11.19
N THR A 666 -13.08 4.60 -11.08
CA THR A 666 -12.46 3.62 -11.97
C THR A 666 -13.11 2.24 -11.76
N VAL A 667 -13.72 1.71 -12.81
CA VAL A 667 -14.32 0.37 -12.85
C VAL A 667 -13.24 -0.68 -13.10
N TYR A 668 -12.42 -0.49 -14.14
CA TYR A 668 -11.29 -1.37 -14.45
C TYR A 668 -10.12 -0.61 -15.05
N THR A 669 -8.94 -1.23 -14.93
CA THR A 669 -7.72 -0.83 -15.61
C THR A 669 -7.33 -1.93 -16.60
N ALA A 670 -7.09 -1.58 -17.87
CA ALA A 670 -6.72 -2.52 -18.92
C ALA A 670 -5.47 -2.05 -19.68
N ILE A 671 -4.63 -2.99 -20.08
CA ILE A 671 -3.48 -2.77 -20.96
C ILE A 671 -3.53 -3.79 -22.10
N MET A 672 -3.40 -3.29 -23.31
CA MET A 672 -3.45 -4.05 -24.54
C MET A 672 -2.12 -3.94 -25.27
N ASN A 673 -1.68 -5.05 -25.85
CA ASN A 673 -0.50 -5.10 -26.71
C ASN A 673 -0.87 -5.77 -28.04
N PRO A 674 -1.42 -5.03 -29.01
CA PRO A 674 -1.90 -5.65 -30.24
C PRO A 674 -0.77 -6.23 -31.11
N ALA A 675 0.51 -5.85 -30.91
CA ALA A 675 1.62 -6.38 -31.69
C ALA A 675 2.13 -7.75 -31.21
N LYS A 676 1.93 -8.09 -29.93
CA LYS A 676 2.29 -9.41 -29.40
C LYS A 676 1.04 -10.26 -29.26
N ASN A 677 1.20 -11.58 -29.34
CA ASN A 677 0.12 -12.53 -29.10
C ASN A 677 -0.20 -12.64 -27.60
N GLN A 678 -0.50 -11.50 -26.96
CA GLN A 678 -0.76 -11.36 -25.53
C GLN A 678 -2.23 -11.01 -25.31
N GLU A 679 -2.85 -11.63 -24.32
CA GLU A 679 -4.22 -11.29 -23.89
C GLU A 679 -4.26 -9.88 -23.29
N ILE A 680 -5.45 -9.27 -23.29
CA ILE A 680 -5.69 -8.00 -22.59
C ILE A 680 -5.44 -8.21 -21.09
N PHE A 681 -4.43 -7.51 -20.57
CA PHE A 681 -4.17 -7.48 -19.14
C PHE A 681 -5.14 -6.50 -18.48
N ALA A 682 -6.20 -7.00 -17.84
CA ALA A 682 -7.20 -6.16 -17.18
C ALA A 682 -7.51 -6.62 -15.76
N LYS A 683 -7.63 -5.66 -14.84
CA LYS A 683 -8.01 -5.93 -13.45
C LYS A 683 -8.97 -4.88 -12.92
N ILE A 684 -9.84 -5.30 -12.00
CA ILE A 684 -10.69 -4.39 -11.22
C ILE A 684 -9.87 -3.86 -10.04
N ARG A 685 -9.81 -2.54 -9.90
CA ARG A 685 -9.19 -1.85 -8.77
C ARG A 685 -10.20 -0.93 -8.09
N THR A 686 -10.22 -0.99 -6.77
CA THR A 686 -11.11 -0.26 -5.89
C THR A 686 -10.30 0.78 -5.12
N LEU A 687 -10.55 2.06 -5.39
CA LEU A 687 -10.15 3.12 -4.48
C LEU A 687 -11.33 3.37 -3.53
N LYS A 688 -11.27 2.84 -2.31
CA LYS A 688 -12.20 3.21 -1.23
C LYS A 688 -11.82 4.58 -0.66
#